data_AF-A0A7M3ZQC2-F1
#
_entry.id   AF-A0A7M3ZQC2-F1
#
_cell.length_a   1.000
_cell.length_b   1.000
_cell.length_c   1.000
_cell.angle_alpha   90.00
_cell.angle_beta   90.00
_cell.angle_gamma   90.00
#
_symmetry.space_group_name_H-M   'P 1'
#
loop_
_entity.id
_entity.type
_entity.pdbx_description
1 polymer ?
#
loop_
_entity_poly.entity_id
_entity_poly.type
_entity_poly.pdbx_seq_one_letter_code
_entity_poly.pdbx_strand_id
1 'polypeptide(L)'
;SQKDTDSDGYNDDVDAFPSDATQHSDMDGDGYGDNASGNNPDAFPNEGSQWSDVDGDGYGDNANGTYADAFPTDPTQWSDVDGDGYGDNASGNNPDAWPSDSTQWADSDGDGFGDNPTGTNGDAFPTDPSQWSDSDGDGYGDNPNGTTPDAFPADGTQWEDSDGDGYGDNPLGDDADAFPEDATQWSDSDGDGFGDNQAGTNPDAFPSDSTQWADGDGDGYGDNAAGLNADAFPSDPTQWRDADSDGYGDNANGNVPDLCLGTPAGEAVNEDGCSPSQLDGDMDGVSDANDACPDTPAGETVDNVGCSSSQEDADNDGVMDAFDLCPNTPLGSTVDSAGCATSQLDTDGDTISDDRDLCPTTTSGTPVNGVGCAASERDTDEDGVVDANDVCDNTPFSESADAQGCSSSQKDSDGDGVMDDVDTCQGTENGLNVDMLGCATNQRDADEDGVSNADDVCPATPDGEQVDAAGCSDSQKDEDLDDIMNNKDLCPDTPVTQSVDIDGCSEQQKDDDSDGVNNHLDDCPNTPVDEIINVDGCALVQLDSDDDGVVDAEDDFPNDANETTDSDGDGIADRWDAFPSDPARSQADVEDGANVALYAVVALLLLGLGVGGYFFTRKPSPVDEIFSTVAHSTDSITEHNMNASSKELPTIAEPQQWEENGVHWSRDAEGNLSYYDTGSAAWVPYEA
;
A
#
# COMPACT_ATOMS: atom_id res chain seq x y z
N SER A 1 -84.31 154.29 31.75
CA SER A 1 -83.06 155.01 32.03
C SER A 1 -82.04 154.48 31.06
N GLN A 2 -81.27 155.34 30.42
CA GLN A 2 -80.08 154.87 29.71
C GLN A 2 -79.10 154.40 30.78
N LYS A 3 -78.80 153.11 30.76
CA LYS A 3 -77.75 152.49 31.57
C LYS A 3 -76.87 151.74 30.58
N ASP A 4 -75.59 151.98 30.78
CA ASP A 4 -74.44 151.59 29.98
C ASP A 4 -73.43 151.25 31.10
N THR A 5 -72.96 150.00 31.12
CA THR A 5 -72.34 149.40 32.32
C THR A 5 -70.83 149.50 32.32
N ASP A 6 -70.23 149.39 31.15
CA ASP A 6 -68.79 149.35 30.90
C ASP A 6 -68.30 150.55 30.07
N SER A 7 -69.22 151.37 29.55
CA SER A 7 -68.98 152.67 28.87
C SER A 7 -68.42 152.58 27.46
N ASP A 8 -68.81 151.56 26.70
CA ASP A 8 -68.46 151.38 25.28
C ASP A 8 -69.25 152.34 24.34
N GLY A 9 -70.52 152.61 24.66
CA GLY A 9 -71.42 153.50 23.91
C GLY A 9 -72.80 152.92 23.57
N TYR A 10 -73.02 151.62 23.74
CA TYR A 10 -74.33 150.99 23.66
C TYR A 10 -75.06 151.05 25.02
N ASN A 11 -76.24 150.43 25.16
CA ASN A 11 -77.02 150.44 26.41
C ASN A 11 -77.37 149.00 26.77
N ASP A 12 -77.44 148.68 28.07
CA ASP A 12 -77.72 147.33 28.60
C ASP A 12 -78.95 146.62 28.01
N ASP A 13 -79.87 147.35 27.36
CA ASP A 13 -81.12 146.84 26.78
C ASP A 13 -81.07 146.57 25.27
N VAL A 14 -79.94 146.85 24.61
CA VAL A 14 -79.68 146.58 23.17
C VAL A 14 -78.27 146.03 22.90
N ASP A 15 -77.50 145.81 23.95
CA ASP A 15 -76.11 145.33 23.95
C ASP A 15 -76.09 143.84 24.34
N ALA A 16 -75.37 143.03 23.56
CA ALA A 16 -75.23 141.59 23.81
C ALA A 16 -74.27 141.27 24.97
N PHE A 17 -73.29 142.14 25.25
CA PHE A 17 -72.25 141.94 26.26
C PHE A 17 -72.13 143.10 27.27
N PRO A 18 -73.15 143.40 28.12
CA PRO A 18 -73.17 144.57 29.03
C PRO A 18 -72.20 144.54 30.24
N SER A 19 -71.00 144.03 30.03
CA SER A 19 -69.85 144.07 30.94
C SER A 19 -68.48 143.91 30.24
N ASP A 20 -68.42 143.81 28.91
CA ASP A 20 -67.17 143.83 28.13
C ASP A 20 -67.22 144.92 27.06
N ALA A 21 -66.68 146.10 27.38
CA ALA A 21 -66.60 147.27 26.49
C ALA A 21 -65.72 147.11 25.23
N THR A 22 -65.46 145.87 24.80
CA THR A 22 -64.87 145.53 23.50
C THR A 22 -65.84 144.78 22.58
N GLN A 23 -66.98 144.31 23.09
CA GLN A 23 -68.02 143.56 22.39
C GLN A 23 -69.40 144.19 22.64
N HIS A 24 -70.31 144.12 21.68
CA HIS A 24 -71.67 144.68 21.82
C HIS A 24 -72.75 143.99 20.97
N SER A 25 -72.36 143.00 20.16
CA SER A 25 -73.23 142.32 19.21
C SER A 25 -72.85 140.84 19.17
N ASP A 26 -73.88 140.01 19.12
CA ASP A 26 -73.91 138.54 19.11
C ASP A 26 -75.06 138.21 18.16
N MET A 27 -74.75 137.97 16.88
CA MET A 27 -75.76 137.99 15.82
C MET A 27 -76.57 136.68 15.70
N ASP A 28 -76.02 135.55 16.13
CA ASP A 28 -76.70 134.24 16.11
C ASP A 28 -77.00 133.65 17.49
N GLY A 29 -76.37 134.13 18.57
CA GLY A 29 -76.77 133.88 19.95
C GLY A 29 -75.93 132.83 20.68
N ASP A 30 -74.67 132.59 20.27
CA ASP A 30 -73.81 131.54 20.83
C ASP A 30 -73.02 132.00 22.08
N GLY A 31 -72.79 133.31 22.23
CA GLY A 31 -72.05 133.93 23.34
C GLY A 31 -70.62 134.37 23.04
N TYR A 32 -70.17 134.30 21.78
CA TYR A 32 -68.99 134.98 21.24
C TYR A 32 -69.42 136.26 20.51
N GLY A 33 -68.49 137.19 20.27
CA GLY A 33 -68.86 138.55 19.88
C GLY A 33 -68.39 138.97 18.49
N ASP A 34 -69.32 139.50 17.69
CA ASP A 34 -69.15 139.89 16.27
C ASP A 34 -67.98 140.86 16.00
N ASN A 35 -67.49 141.59 17.02
CA ASN A 35 -66.40 142.54 16.83
C ASN A 35 -65.05 141.81 16.78
N ALA A 36 -64.55 141.58 15.56
CA ALA A 36 -63.24 140.99 15.26
C ALA A 36 -62.01 141.70 15.88
N SER A 37 -62.19 142.80 16.63
CA SER A 37 -61.14 143.48 17.41
C SER A 37 -61.42 143.50 18.93
N GLY A 38 -62.42 142.76 19.40
CA GLY A 38 -62.77 142.61 20.80
C GLY A 38 -62.06 141.44 21.48
N ASN A 39 -62.41 141.20 22.75
CA ASN A 39 -62.08 139.96 23.46
C ASN A 39 -62.97 138.82 22.92
N ASN A 40 -62.41 137.61 22.82
CA ASN A 40 -63.10 136.43 22.23
C ASN A 40 -63.92 136.78 20.98
N PRO A 41 -63.27 137.35 19.93
CA PRO A 41 -63.95 137.68 18.70
C PRO A 41 -64.47 136.39 18.06
N ASP A 42 -65.69 136.44 17.57
CA ASP A 42 -66.27 135.36 16.80
C ASP A 42 -65.68 135.33 15.37
N ALA A 43 -65.24 134.15 14.94
CA ALA A 43 -64.79 133.88 13.57
C ALA A 43 -65.96 133.70 12.58
N PHE A 44 -67.14 133.27 13.04
CA PHE A 44 -68.31 132.95 12.21
C PHE A 44 -69.63 133.64 12.65
N PRO A 45 -69.77 135.01 12.60
CA PRO A 45 -70.92 135.78 13.14
C PRO A 45 -72.30 135.61 12.47
N ASN A 46 -72.59 134.43 11.92
CA ASN A 46 -73.86 134.01 11.32
C ASN A 46 -74.11 132.48 11.49
N GLU A 47 -73.25 131.72 12.16
CA GLU A 47 -73.31 130.26 12.33
C GLU A 47 -72.85 129.86 13.75
N GLY A 48 -73.64 130.25 14.76
CA GLY A 48 -73.47 129.99 16.20
C GLY A 48 -73.46 128.54 16.68
N SER A 49 -72.92 127.64 15.86
CA SER A 49 -72.33 126.37 16.27
C SER A 49 -70.80 126.36 16.10
N GLN A 50 -70.22 127.40 15.49
CA GLN A 50 -68.78 127.63 15.29
C GLN A 50 -68.42 129.05 15.75
N TRP A 51 -67.25 129.21 16.36
CA TRP A 51 -66.80 130.50 16.91
C TRP A 51 -65.29 130.75 16.82
N SER A 52 -64.54 129.77 16.29
CA SER A 52 -63.08 129.76 16.30
C SER A 52 -62.56 129.10 15.02
N ASP A 53 -61.56 129.72 14.43
CA ASP A 53 -60.84 129.37 13.20
C ASP A 53 -59.37 129.69 13.52
N VAL A 54 -58.59 128.68 13.91
CA VAL A 54 -57.25 128.89 14.50
C VAL A 54 -56.17 129.19 13.46
N ASP A 55 -56.31 128.73 12.22
CA ASP A 55 -55.31 128.88 11.17
C ASP A 55 -55.75 129.74 9.97
N GLY A 56 -57.05 130.02 9.81
CA GLY A 56 -57.61 131.02 8.91
C GLY A 56 -58.12 130.47 7.57
N ASP A 57 -58.49 129.20 7.50
CA ASP A 57 -58.94 128.54 6.26
C ASP A 57 -60.45 128.73 5.97
N GLY A 58 -61.26 128.93 7.00
CA GLY A 58 -62.70 129.16 6.93
C GLY A 58 -63.59 127.98 7.35
N TYR A 59 -63.05 126.91 7.94
CA TYR A 59 -63.77 125.89 8.70
C TYR A 59 -63.58 126.10 10.21
N GLY A 60 -64.43 125.48 11.04
CA GLY A 60 -64.55 125.85 12.46
C GLY A 60 -64.04 124.79 13.44
N ASP A 61 -63.18 125.20 14.38
CA ASP A 61 -62.49 124.32 15.35
C ASP A 61 -63.43 123.51 16.26
N ASN A 62 -64.72 123.88 16.39
CA ASN A 62 -65.64 123.15 17.25
C ASN A 62 -66.10 121.86 16.56
N ALA A 63 -65.49 120.74 16.94
CA ALA A 63 -65.83 119.36 16.53
C ALA A 63 -67.31 118.92 16.69
N ASN A 64 -68.20 119.77 17.25
CA ASN A 64 -69.64 119.52 17.36
C ASN A 64 -70.50 120.51 16.54
N GLY A 65 -69.87 121.44 15.82
CA GLY A 65 -70.52 122.45 15.00
C GLY A 65 -70.80 122.00 13.56
N THR A 66 -71.46 122.86 12.79
CA THR A 66 -71.67 122.67 11.35
C THR A 66 -70.34 122.85 10.62
N TYR A 67 -70.00 121.95 9.68
CA TYR A 67 -68.71 121.94 8.97
C TYR A 67 -67.51 122.12 9.91
N ALA A 68 -67.48 121.30 10.97
CA ALA A 68 -66.37 121.26 11.89
C ALA A 68 -65.09 120.79 11.20
N ASP A 69 -64.00 121.47 11.51
CA ASP A 69 -62.67 121.18 11.00
C ASP A 69 -62.09 119.92 11.65
N ALA A 70 -61.58 119.02 10.80
CA ALA A 70 -60.86 117.82 11.20
C ALA A 70 -59.38 118.08 11.62
N PHE A 71 -58.76 119.17 11.12
CA PHE A 71 -57.36 119.53 11.36
C PHE A 71 -57.16 120.99 11.82
N PRO A 72 -57.62 121.41 13.04
CA PRO A 72 -57.63 122.80 13.56
C PRO A 72 -56.27 123.52 13.80
N THR A 73 -55.28 123.25 12.96
CA THR A 73 -53.94 123.85 12.92
C THR A 73 -53.27 123.75 11.54
N ASP A 74 -53.89 123.10 10.54
CA ASP A 74 -53.38 122.99 9.18
C ASP A 74 -54.31 123.69 8.15
N PRO A 75 -54.00 124.93 7.72
CA PRO A 75 -54.87 125.75 6.85
C PRO A 75 -54.88 125.27 5.38
N THR A 76 -54.65 123.98 5.18
CA THR A 76 -54.68 123.30 3.89
C THR A 76 -55.50 122.01 3.92
N GLN A 77 -55.99 121.57 5.08
CA GLN A 77 -56.80 120.37 5.27
C GLN A 77 -57.89 120.64 6.30
N TRP A 78 -59.12 120.19 6.03
CA TRP A 78 -60.28 120.50 6.89
C TRP A 78 -61.30 119.36 7.03
N SER A 79 -61.06 118.23 6.37
CA SER A 79 -62.00 117.11 6.25
C SER A 79 -61.24 115.80 6.22
N ASP A 80 -61.74 114.84 6.99
CA ASP A 80 -61.27 113.46 7.16
C ASP A 80 -62.56 112.62 7.20
N VAL A 81 -62.89 111.96 6.09
CA VAL A 81 -64.21 111.31 5.90
C VAL A 81 -64.31 109.92 6.53
N ASP A 82 -63.20 109.20 6.70
CA ASP A 82 -63.17 107.81 7.18
C ASP A 82 -62.40 107.59 8.50
N GLY A 83 -61.66 108.59 8.97
CA GLY A 83 -61.10 108.69 10.32
C GLY A 83 -59.66 108.21 10.47
N ASP A 84 -58.86 108.22 9.41
CA ASP A 84 -57.49 107.70 9.40
C ASP A 84 -56.42 108.73 9.84
N GLY A 85 -56.70 110.02 9.68
CA GLY A 85 -55.81 111.14 10.03
C GLY A 85 -55.04 111.78 8.87
N TYR A 86 -55.36 111.44 7.62
CA TYR A 86 -54.99 112.18 6.40
C TYR A 86 -56.20 112.98 5.88
N GLY A 87 -55.94 113.99 5.04
CA GLY A 87 -56.96 115.00 4.71
C GLY A 87 -57.49 114.94 3.28
N ASP A 88 -58.81 114.94 3.15
CA ASP A 88 -59.55 114.79 1.88
C ASP A 88 -59.23 115.87 0.82
N ASN A 89 -58.66 117.02 1.20
CA ASN A 89 -58.38 118.09 0.25
C ASN A 89 -57.15 117.74 -0.60
N ALA A 90 -57.39 117.22 -1.81
CA ALA A 90 -56.37 116.90 -2.82
C ALA A 90 -55.47 118.08 -3.28
N SER A 91 -55.65 119.30 -2.75
CA SER A 91 -54.76 120.45 -2.94
C SER A 91 -54.01 120.89 -1.67
N GLY A 92 -54.18 120.16 -0.56
CA GLY A 92 -53.52 120.40 0.71
C GLY A 92 -52.11 119.81 0.79
N ASN A 93 -51.52 119.85 1.98
CA ASN A 93 -50.39 118.98 2.30
C ASN A 93 -50.88 117.57 2.66
N ASN A 94 -50.01 116.56 2.49
CA ASN A 94 -50.29 115.14 2.72
C ASN A 94 -51.75 114.72 2.37
N PRO A 95 -52.24 115.03 1.15
CA PRO A 95 -53.62 114.75 0.79
C PRO A 95 -53.84 113.25 0.75
N ASP A 96 -54.98 112.82 1.27
CA ASP A 96 -55.41 111.44 1.16
C ASP A 96 -55.73 111.08 -0.31
N ALA A 97 -55.21 109.93 -0.75
CA ALA A 97 -55.46 109.35 -2.05
C ALA A 97 -56.75 108.48 -2.11
N TRP A 98 -57.28 107.97 -0.98
CA TRP A 98 -58.55 107.25 -0.91
C TRP A 98 -59.53 107.76 0.18
N PRO A 99 -60.14 108.98 0.04
CA PRO A 99 -61.11 109.61 0.99
C PRO A 99 -62.43 108.86 1.30
N SER A 100 -62.34 107.58 1.65
CA SER A 100 -63.40 106.62 1.97
C SER A 100 -62.90 105.23 2.41
N ASP A 101 -61.60 104.96 2.44
CA ASP A 101 -60.99 103.72 2.94
C ASP A 101 -59.84 104.01 3.91
N SER A 102 -60.15 104.10 5.22
CA SER A 102 -59.22 104.36 6.34
C SER A 102 -58.17 103.26 6.60
N THR A 103 -57.81 102.50 5.57
CA THR A 103 -56.67 101.60 5.53
C THR A 103 -55.60 102.04 4.52
N GLN A 104 -55.88 102.99 3.61
CA GLN A 104 -54.97 103.44 2.55
C GLN A 104 -54.98 104.97 2.41
N TRP A 105 -53.82 105.62 2.47
CA TRP A 105 -53.70 107.10 2.43
C TRP A 105 -52.72 107.66 1.40
N ALA A 106 -51.74 106.86 0.96
CA ALA A 106 -50.68 107.29 0.04
C ALA A 106 -50.41 106.28 -1.08
N ASP A 107 -50.12 106.83 -2.26
CA ASP A 107 -49.77 106.17 -3.51
C ASP A 107 -48.40 106.75 -3.94
N SER A 108 -47.31 106.08 -3.54
CA SER A 108 -45.96 106.65 -3.64
C SER A 108 -45.37 106.66 -5.06
N ASP A 109 -45.88 105.86 -5.99
CA ASP A 109 -45.40 105.78 -7.37
C ASP A 109 -46.47 105.95 -8.48
N GLY A 110 -47.76 105.84 -8.16
CA GLY A 110 -48.88 106.23 -9.00
C GLY A 110 -49.58 105.08 -9.74
N ASP A 111 -49.49 103.84 -9.26
CA ASP A 111 -50.06 102.66 -9.91
C ASP A 111 -51.55 102.41 -9.57
N GLY A 112 -51.99 102.85 -8.38
CA GLY A 112 -53.37 102.76 -7.88
C GLY A 112 -53.64 101.69 -6.81
N PHE A 113 -52.62 100.92 -6.39
CA PHE A 113 -52.52 100.29 -5.08
C PHE A 113 -51.91 101.29 -4.09
N GLY A 114 -51.78 100.96 -2.80
CA GLY A 114 -51.32 101.96 -1.82
C GLY A 114 -50.39 101.47 -0.73
N ASP A 115 -49.54 102.39 -0.27
CA ASP A 115 -48.32 102.21 0.54
C ASP A 115 -48.44 101.38 1.84
N ASN A 116 -49.65 101.07 2.30
CA ASN A 116 -49.91 100.18 3.42
C ASN A 116 -50.19 98.74 2.93
N PRO A 117 -49.23 97.79 2.94
CA PRO A 117 -49.44 96.39 2.52
C PRO A 117 -50.47 95.61 3.35
N THR A 118 -51.07 96.20 4.39
CA THR A 118 -52.04 95.53 5.28
C THR A 118 -53.48 96.03 5.15
N GLY A 119 -53.75 97.01 4.27
CA GLY A 119 -55.09 97.53 4.01
C GLY A 119 -55.73 97.00 2.72
N THR A 120 -56.76 97.71 2.23
CA THR A 120 -57.53 97.32 1.05
C THR A 120 -56.73 97.55 -0.23
N ASN A 121 -56.34 96.47 -0.92
CA ASN A 121 -55.40 96.55 -2.06
C ASN A 121 -54.07 97.23 -1.64
N GLY A 122 -53.59 96.89 -0.45
CA GLY A 122 -52.27 97.28 0.02
C GLY A 122 -51.17 96.79 -0.92
N ASP A 123 -50.21 97.65 -1.18
CA ASP A 123 -49.10 97.44 -2.11
C ASP A 123 -47.91 96.76 -1.42
N ALA A 124 -47.41 95.67 -2.02
CA ALA A 124 -46.20 94.96 -1.60
C ALA A 124 -44.89 95.70 -1.95
N PHE A 125 -44.88 96.53 -3.00
CA PHE A 125 -43.69 97.24 -3.50
C PHE A 125 -43.91 98.77 -3.69
N PRO A 126 -44.11 99.60 -2.63
CA PRO A 126 -44.44 101.04 -2.69
C PRO A 126 -43.44 102.03 -3.31
N THR A 127 -42.67 101.60 -4.30
CA THR A 127 -41.72 102.37 -5.12
C THR A 127 -41.53 101.79 -6.54
N ASP A 128 -42.20 100.70 -6.91
CA ASP A 128 -42.20 100.11 -8.26
C ASP A 128 -43.62 100.10 -8.86
N PRO A 129 -43.98 101.07 -9.72
CA PRO A 129 -45.34 101.23 -10.31
C PRO A 129 -45.65 100.19 -11.40
N SER A 130 -45.06 99.00 -11.28
CA SER A 130 -45.27 97.84 -12.13
C SER A 130 -45.43 96.53 -11.34
N GLN A 131 -45.24 96.57 -10.01
CA GLN A 131 -45.40 95.45 -9.10
C GLN A 131 -46.18 95.90 -7.86
N TRP A 132 -47.23 95.17 -7.48
CA TRP A 132 -48.10 95.55 -6.36
C TRP A 132 -48.51 94.36 -5.47
N SER A 133 -48.04 93.16 -5.80
CA SER A 133 -48.48 91.90 -5.19
C SER A 133 -47.31 90.93 -5.11
N ASP A 134 -47.18 90.31 -3.95
CA ASP A 134 -46.18 89.32 -3.55
C ASP A 134 -46.98 88.22 -2.81
N SER A 135 -47.25 87.11 -3.50
CA SER A 135 -48.27 86.14 -3.06
C SER A 135 -47.80 85.18 -1.96
N ASP A 136 -46.50 84.98 -1.78
CA ASP A 136 -45.92 84.05 -0.80
C ASP A 136 -44.85 84.67 0.13
N GLY A 137 -44.32 85.85 -0.19
CA GLY A 137 -43.54 86.71 0.70
C GLY A 137 -42.03 86.67 0.50
N ASP A 138 -41.55 86.36 -0.71
CA ASP A 138 -40.13 86.19 -1.01
C ASP A 138 -39.42 87.50 -1.41
N GLY A 139 -40.16 88.46 -1.97
CA GLY A 139 -39.68 89.78 -2.42
C GLY A 139 -39.56 89.97 -3.94
N TYR A 140 -40.08 89.04 -4.75
CA TYR A 140 -40.34 89.19 -6.18
C TYR A 140 -41.85 89.38 -6.43
N GLY A 141 -42.22 89.93 -7.60
CA GLY A 141 -43.59 90.45 -7.80
C GLY A 141 -44.43 89.68 -8.81
N ASP A 142 -45.66 89.34 -8.40
CA ASP A 142 -46.64 88.50 -9.11
C ASP A 142 -47.00 88.97 -10.54
N ASN A 143 -46.71 90.21 -10.93
CA ASN A 143 -47.08 90.73 -12.26
C ASN A 143 -46.02 90.33 -13.30
N PRO A 144 -46.33 89.43 -14.27
CA PRO A 144 -45.36 88.94 -15.26
C PRO A 144 -44.96 89.99 -16.33
N ASN A 145 -45.30 91.26 -16.13
CA ASN A 145 -44.88 92.39 -16.97
C ASN A 145 -44.22 93.52 -16.14
N GLY A 146 -44.02 93.31 -14.83
CA GLY A 146 -43.33 94.24 -13.94
C GLY A 146 -41.82 94.17 -14.03
N THR A 147 -41.13 94.96 -13.20
CA THR A 147 -39.70 94.76 -12.93
C THR A 147 -39.51 93.54 -12.04
N THR A 148 -38.46 92.74 -12.28
CA THR A 148 -38.18 91.48 -11.55
C THR A 148 -39.46 90.65 -11.30
N PRO A 149 -40.16 90.26 -12.37
CA PRO A 149 -41.37 89.46 -12.25
C PRO A 149 -41.03 88.09 -11.69
N ASP A 150 -41.86 87.63 -10.77
CA ASP A 150 -41.78 86.28 -10.23
C ASP A 150 -42.29 85.25 -11.26
N ALA A 151 -41.51 84.18 -11.47
CA ALA A 151 -41.88 83.03 -12.28
C ALA A 151 -42.78 82.02 -11.52
N PHE A 152 -42.73 81.99 -10.19
CA PHE A 152 -43.39 81.01 -9.32
C PHE A 152 -44.27 81.61 -8.19
N PRO A 153 -45.37 82.38 -8.47
CA PRO A 153 -46.19 83.10 -7.45
C PRO A 153 -47.06 82.25 -6.51
N ALA A 154 -46.49 81.19 -5.96
CA ALA A 154 -47.03 80.27 -4.97
C ALA A 154 -45.92 79.46 -4.24
N ASP A 155 -44.64 79.65 -4.57
CA ASP A 155 -43.48 79.00 -3.96
C ASP A 155 -42.35 80.01 -3.77
N GLY A 156 -42.42 80.79 -2.69
CA GLY A 156 -41.40 81.74 -2.24
C GLY A 156 -40.06 81.14 -1.80
N THR A 157 -39.69 80.02 -2.40
CA THR A 157 -38.33 79.49 -2.44
C THR A 157 -37.73 79.54 -3.85
N GLN A 158 -38.53 79.89 -4.87
CA GLN A 158 -38.18 80.01 -6.30
C GLN A 158 -38.76 81.31 -6.88
N TRP A 159 -38.06 81.93 -7.84
CA TRP A 159 -38.50 83.21 -8.43
C TRP A 159 -38.02 83.48 -9.86
N GLU A 160 -36.98 82.77 -10.32
CA GLU A 160 -36.35 82.94 -11.64
C GLU A 160 -36.40 81.58 -12.37
N ASP A 161 -36.77 81.63 -13.65
CA ASP A 161 -36.86 80.50 -14.61
C ASP A 161 -36.15 81.00 -15.88
N SER A 162 -34.86 80.69 -16.00
CA SER A 162 -33.97 81.33 -16.99
C SER A 162 -34.21 80.88 -18.43
N ASP A 163 -34.73 79.66 -18.64
CA ASP A 163 -34.90 79.08 -19.98
C ASP A 163 -36.36 78.73 -20.37
N GLY A 164 -37.29 78.69 -19.41
CA GLY A 164 -38.73 78.66 -19.61
C GLY A 164 -39.37 77.26 -19.55
N ASP A 165 -38.77 76.32 -18.81
CA ASP A 165 -39.26 74.93 -18.70
C ASP A 165 -40.24 74.70 -17.54
N GLY A 166 -40.16 75.53 -16.48
CA GLY A 166 -41.00 75.48 -15.30
C GLY A 166 -40.39 74.84 -14.04
N TYR A 167 -39.07 74.65 -13.99
CA TYR A 167 -38.27 74.43 -12.78
C TYR A 167 -37.49 75.71 -12.40
N GLY A 168 -37.12 75.86 -11.13
CA GLY A 168 -36.63 77.15 -10.60
C GLY A 168 -35.12 77.24 -10.38
N ASP A 169 -34.52 78.34 -10.84
CA ASP A 169 -33.07 78.62 -10.86
C ASP A 169 -32.39 78.61 -9.47
N ASN A 170 -33.12 78.75 -8.35
CA ASN A 170 -32.50 78.86 -7.03
C ASN A 170 -32.11 77.47 -6.49
N PRO A 171 -30.80 77.13 -6.36
CA PRO A 171 -30.35 75.79 -5.94
C PRO A 171 -30.54 75.51 -4.44
N LEU A 172 -31.34 76.32 -3.76
CA LEU A 172 -31.78 76.17 -2.36
C LEU A 172 -33.31 76.17 -2.23
N GLY A 173 -34.06 76.25 -3.33
CA GLY A 173 -35.51 76.14 -3.35
C GLY A 173 -36.00 74.69 -3.37
N ASP A 174 -37.31 74.50 -3.21
CA ASP A 174 -37.96 73.22 -3.50
C ASP A 174 -37.98 73.00 -5.03
N ASP A 175 -37.93 71.73 -5.46
CA ASP A 175 -37.84 71.28 -6.86
C ASP A 175 -36.91 72.15 -7.76
N ALA A 176 -35.72 72.49 -7.24
CA ALA A 176 -34.75 73.35 -7.92
C ALA A 176 -34.11 72.71 -9.15
N ASP A 177 -33.89 73.54 -10.16
CA ASP A 177 -33.31 73.13 -11.44
C ASP A 177 -31.80 72.84 -11.34
N ALA A 178 -31.39 71.69 -11.89
CA ALA A 178 -30.01 71.28 -12.03
C ALA A 178 -29.28 71.91 -13.25
N PHE A 179 -30.01 72.36 -14.29
CA PHE A 179 -29.46 72.90 -15.54
C PHE A 179 -30.15 74.18 -16.07
N PRO A 180 -30.12 75.35 -15.36
CA PRO A 180 -30.83 76.61 -15.72
C PRO A 180 -30.50 77.33 -17.05
N GLU A 181 -29.92 76.64 -18.03
CA GLU A 181 -29.63 77.13 -19.38
C GLU A 181 -29.99 76.07 -20.48
N ASP A 182 -30.67 74.97 -20.14
CA ASP A 182 -31.16 73.94 -21.08
C ASP A 182 -32.56 73.41 -20.69
N ALA A 183 -33.60 74.07 -21.21
CA ALA A 183 -35.06 73.81 -21.05
C ALA A 183 -35.58 72.43 -21.48
N THR A 184 -34.70 71.43 -21.48
CA THR A 184 -34.96 70.04 -21.75
C THR A 184 -34.37 69.10 -20.68
N GLN A 185 -33.61 69.63 -19.71
CA GLN A 185 -33.05 68.91 -18.57
C GLN A 185 -33.24 69.75 -17.30
N TRP A 186 -33.83 69.17 -16.26
CA TRP A 186 -34.13 69.90 -15.01
C TRP A 186 -33.73 69.14 -13.74
N SER A 187 -33.21 67.91 -13.89
CA SER A 187 -32.96 66.99 -12.79
C SER A 187 -31.70 66.18 -13.05
N ASP A 188 -30.85 66.10 -12.02
CA ASP A 188 -29.63 65.30 -11.94
C ASP A 188 -29.76 64.46 -10.65
N SER A 189 -30.17 63.20 -10.78
CA SER A 189 -30.56 62.37 -9.65
C SER A 189 -29.40 61.86 -8.77
N ASP A 190 -28.15 61.88 -9.26
CA ASP A 190 -27.00 61.32 -8.55
C ASP A 190 -25.75 62.23 -8.49
N GLY A 191 -25.77 63.37 -9.17
CA GLY A 191 -24.85 64.50 -9.03
C GLY A 191 -23.65 64.49 -9.98
N ASP A 192 -23.80 63.92 -11.17
CA ASP A 192 -22.69 63.73 -12.13
C ASP A 192 -22.59 64.84 -13.20
N GLY A 193 -23.67 65.60 -13.41
CA GLY A 193 -23.77 66.68 -14.40
C GLY A 193 -24.38 66.29 -15.76
N PHE A 194 -25.06 65.16 -15.86
CA PHE A 194 -25.92 64.77 -16.99
C PHE A 194 -27.39 64.70 -16.54
N GLY A 195 -28.34 64.91 -17.46
CA GLY A 195 -29.74 65.15 -17.10
C GLY A 195 -30.64 63.93 -17.24
N ASP A 196 -31.45 63.66 -16.21
CA ASP A 196 -32.35 62.49 -16.09
C ASP A 196 -33.35 62.35 -17.27
N ASN A 197 -33.73 63.46 -17.92
CA ASN A 197 -34.79 63.46 -18.93
C ASN A 197 -34.30 62.90 -20.27
N GLN A 198 -34.58 61.62 -20.48
CA GLN A 198 -34.35 60.83 -21.71
C GLN A 198 -34.85 61.46 -23.03
N ALA A 199 -35.69 62.50 -22.98
CA ALA A 199 -36.16 63.23 -24.16
C ALA A 199 -35.40 64.53 -24.45
N GLY A 200 -34.47 64.94 -23.58
CA GLY A 200 -33.74 66.20 -23.66
C GLY A 200 -32.40 66.14 -24.39
N THR A 201 -31.63 67.22 -24.26
CA THR A 201 -30.25 67.33 -24.76
C THR A 201 -29.34 66.46 -23.91
N ASN A 202 -28.48 65.65 -24.55
CA ASN A 202 -27.41 64.89 -23.88
C ASN A 202 -27.87 64.21 -22.56
N PRO A 203 -28.94 63.39 -22.62
CA PRO A 203 -29.50 62.78 -21.43
C PRO A 203 -28.54 61.78 -20.82
N ASP A 204 -28.60 61.65 -19.51
CA ASP A 204 -27.95 60.58 -18.78
C ASP A 204 -28.58 59.22 -19.13
N ALA A 205 -27.76 58.25 -19.55
CA ALA A 205 -28.21 56.88 -19.79
C ALA A 205 -28.48 56.07 -18.50
N PHE A 206 -27.93 56.45 -17.33
CA PHE A 206 -28.04 55.73 -16.07
C PHE A 206 -28.37 56.61 -14.82
N PRO A 207 -29.58 57.22 -14.71
CA PRO A 207 -30.01 58.15 -13.62
C PRO A 207 -30.05 57.62 -12.17
N SER A 208 -28.95 57.03 -11.70
CA SER A 208 -28.72 56.40 -10.40
C SER A 208 -27.28 55.87 -10.19
N ASP A 209 -26.38 55.97 -11.18
CA ASP A 209 -24.96 55.66 -11.07
C ASP A 209 -24.10 56.82 -11.61
N SER A 210 -23.74 57.78 -10.73
CA SER A 210 -22.88 58.96 -11.01
C SER A 210 -21.43 58.65 -11.42
N THR A 211 -21.21 57.46 -11.98
CA THR A 211 -19.98 57.06 -12.66
C THR A 211 -20.21 56.67 -14.13
N GLN A 212 -21.45 56.62 -14.61
CA GLN A 212 -21.82 56.19 -15.97
C GLN A 212 -22.95 57.06 -16.54
N TRP A 213 -22.71 57.78 -17.64
CA TRP A 213 -23.70 58.73 -18.19
C TRP A 213 -24.09 58.49 -19.66
N ALA A 214 -23.44 57.57 -20.35
CA ALA A 214 -23.64 57.30 -21.77
C ALA A 214 -23.61 55.79 -22.05
N ASP A 215 -24.53 55.36 -22.92
CA ASP A 215 -24.64 54.03 -23.51
C ASP A 215 -24.63 54.23 -25.03
N GLY A 216 -23.48 53.95 -25.66
CA GLY A 216 -23.16 54.34 -27.03
C GLY A 216 -23.88 53.52 -28.11
N ASP A 217 -24.34 52.31 -27.79
CA ASP A 217 -24.95 51.38 -28.73
C ASP A 217 -26.29 50.75 -28.28
N GLY A 218 -26.65 50.88 -27.01
CA GLY A 218 -27.97 50.60 -26.44
C GLY A 218 -28.10 49.25 -25.75
N ASP A 219 -27.03 48.72 -25.15
CA ASP A 219 -27.02 47.39 -24.52
C ASP A 219 -27.27 47.40 -23.00
N GLY A 220 -27.11 48.56 -22.35
CA GLY A 220 -27.28 48.74 -20.90
C GLY A 220 -25.99 48.68 -20.06
N TYR A 221 -24.82 48.74 -20.69
CA TYR A 221 -23.53 49.04 -20.05
C TYR A 221 -23.00 50.40 -20.53
N GLY A 222 -22.09 51.02 -19.76
CA GLY A 222 -21.80 52.44 -19.93
C GLY A 222 -20.38 52.79 -20.43
N ASP A 223 -20.30 53.69 -21.41
CA ASP A 223 -19.09 54.12 -22.13
C ASP A 223 -17.93 54.63 -21.26
N ASN A 224 -18.21 55.13 -20.05
CA ASN A 224 -17.18 55.75 -19.21
C ASN A 224 -16.25 54.70 -18.58
N ALA A 225 -15.14 54.38 -19.25
CA ALA A 225 -14.09 53.46 -18.81
C ALA A 225 -13.44 53.74 -17.42
N ALA A 226 -13.89 54.76 -16.68
CA ALA A 226 -13.48 55.05 -15.30
C ALA A 226 -14.57 54.71 -14.24
N GLY A 227 -15.77 54.30 -14.66
CA GLY A 227 -16.92 54.06 -13.79
C GLY A 227 -17.17 52.59 -13.41
N LEU A 228 -18.35 52.32 -12.85
CA LEU A 228 -18.75 51.04 -12.29
C LEU A 228 -19.37 50.13 -13.35
N ASN A 229 -18.70 48.99 -13.59
CA ASN A 229 -19.08 48.05 -14.66
C ASN A 229 -19.05 48.70 -16.06
N ALA A 230 -18.12 49.65 -16.23
CA ALA A 230 -17.87 50.33 -17.49
C ALA A 230 -17.69 49.33 -18.65
N ASP A 231 -18.23 49.70 -19.80
CA ASP A 231 -18.20 48.89 -21.00
C ASP A 231 -16.79 48.79 -21.60
N ALA A 232 -16.39 47.57 -21.93
CA ALA A 232 -15.14 47.25 -22.61
C ALA A 232 -15.17 47.53 -24.14
N PHE A 233 -16.35 47.52 -24.78
CA PHE A 233 -16.53 47.73 -26.23
C PHE A 233 -17.65 48.74 -26.60
N PRO A 234 -17.55 50.06 -26.28
CA PRO A 234 -18.59 51.11 -26.49
C PRO A 234 -19.00 51.43 -27.95
N SER A 235 -19.42 50.41 -28.69
CA SER A 235 -19.83 50.38 -30.09
C SER A 235 -20.28 48.99 -30.58
N ASP A 236 -20.21 47.95 -29.75
CA ASP A 236 -20.70 46.60 -30.02
C ASP A 236 -21.76 46.15 -29.00
N PRO A 237 -23.07 46.29 -29.29
CA PRO A 237 -24.19 46.00 -28.36
C PRO A 237 -24.42 44.49 -28.17
N THR A 238 -23.35 43.71 -28.31
CA THR A 238 -23.28 42.27 -28.11
C THR A 238 -22.11 41.86 -27.21
N GLN A 239 -21.23 42.80 -26.83
CA GLN A 239 -20.08 42.58 -25.96
C GLN A 239 -19.85 43.78 -25.05
N TRP A 240 -19.97 43.59 -23.73
CA TRP A 240 -19.81 44.67 -22.74
C TRP A 240 -18.66 44.47 -21.74
N ARG A 241 -17.98 43.32 -21.81
CA ARG A 241 -17.02 42.88 -20.79
C ARG A 241 -15.87 42.08 -21.40
N ASP A 242 -14.67 42.45 -20.98
CA ASP A 242 -13.39 41.81 -21.26
C ASP A 242 -12.70 41.60 -19.89
N ALA A 243 -12.53 40.34 -19.47
CA ALA A 243 -12.09 40.00 -18.12
C ALA A 243 -10.57 40.08 -17.87
N ASP A 244 -9.78 39.91 -18.93
CA ASP A 244 -8.32 39.76 -18.87
C ASP A 244 -7.58 40.80 -19.73
N SER A 245 -8.33 41.59 -20.51
CA SER A 245 -7.88 42.67 -21.38
C SER A 245 -7.13 42.22 -22.63
N ASP A 246 -7.50 41.08 -23.22
CA ASP A 246 -6.95 40.63 -24.51
C ASP A 246 -7.63 41.23 -25.75
N GLY A 247 -8.84 41.80 -25.60
CA GLY A 247 -9.62 42.43 -26.66
C GLY A 247 -10.73 41.58 -27.28
N TYR A 248 -11.06 40.42 -26.70
CA TYR A 248 -12.26 39.62 -27.01
C TYR A 248 -13.27 39.66 -25.86
N GLY A 249 -14.56 39.48 -26.15
CA GLY A 249 -15.62 39.74 -25.19
C GLY A 249 -16.21 38.48 -24.54
N ASP A 250 -16.36 38.51 -23.21
CA ASP A 250 -16.87 37.42 -22.35
C ASP A 250 -18.28 36.92 -22.72
N ASN A 251 -19.11 37.70 -23.43
CA ASN A 251 -20.47 37.26 -23.75
C ASN A 251 -20.43 36.24 -24.89
N ALA A 252 -20.54 34.95 -24.54
CA ALA A 252 -20.60 33.83 -25.46
C ALA A 252 -21.78 33.86 -26.49
N ASN A 253 -22.71 34.82 -26.39
CA ASN A 253 -23.75 35.06 -27.40
C ASN A 253 -23.46 36.27 -28.31
N GLY A 254 -22.30 36.92 -28.14
CA GLY A 254 -21.84 38.06 -28.90
C GLY A 254 -21.47 37.73 -30.34
N ASN A 255 -21.12 38.75 -31.12
CA ASN A 255 -20.73 38.58 -32.53
C ASN A 255 -19.28 38.08 -32.71
N VAL A 256 -18.41 38.37 -31.74
CA VAL A 256 -17.02 37.94 -31.61
C VAL A 256 -16.81 37.58 -30.12
N PRO A 257 -17.27 36.39 -29.68
CA PRO A 257 -17.05 35.92 -28.32
C PRO A 257 -15.61 35.46 -28.13
N ASP A 258 -15.06 35.75 -26.95
CA ASP A 258 -13.93 35.00 -26.45
C ASP A 258 -14.34 33.54 -26.17
N LEU A 259 -13.53 32.58 -26.62
CA LEU A 259 -13.70 31.16 -26.34
C LEU A 259 -12.77 30.63 -25.23
N CYS A 260 -11.86 31.46 -24.73
CA CYS A 260 -10.68 31.06 -23.95
C CYS A 260 -10.47 31.82 -22.62
N LEU A 261 -11.50 32.44 -22.04
CA LEU A 261 -11.57 33.18 -20.76
C LEU A 261 -10.37 33.02 -19.82
N GLY A 262 -9.66 34.11 -19.54
CA GLY A 262 -8.54 34.18 -18.59
C GLY A 262 -7.18 34.20 -19.25
N THR A 263 -7.06 34.81 -20.44
CA THR A 263 -5.81 34.98 -21.20
C THR A 263 -4.72 35.61 -20.33
N PRO A 264 -3.50 35.03 -20.27
CA PRO A 264 -2.40 35.62 -19.52
C PRO A 264 -2.02 37.01 -20.05
N ALA A 265 -2.25 38.05 -19.25
CA ALA A 265 -2.15 39.45 -19.66
C ALA A 265 -0.80 39.79 -20.35
N GLY A 266 -0.88 40.08 -21.65
CA GLY A 266 0.27 40.43 -22.50
C GLY A 266 0.71 39.33 -23.48
N GLU A 267 0.10 38.14 -23.43
CA GLU A 267 0.17 37.17 -24.53
C GLU A 267 -0.60 37.67 -25.77
N ALA A 268 -0.40 37.00 -26.91
CA ALA A 268 -1.10 37.30 -28.15
C ALA A 268 -2.07 36.18 -28.52
N VAL A 269 -3.32 36.55 -28.81
CA VAL A 269 -4.43 35.64 -29.09
C VAL A 269 -4.69 35.44 -30.59
N ASN A 270 -5.40 34.37 -30.93
CA ASN A 270 -5.86 34.04 -32.29
C ASN A 270 -7.17 34.78 -32.64
N GLU A 271 -7.89 34.34 -33.67
CA GLU A 271 -9.22 34.84 -34.05
C GLU A 271 -10.39 34.42 -33.11
N ASP A 272 -10.13 33.59 -32.10
CA ASP A 272 -11.13 33.02 -31.16
C ASP A 272 -10.89 33.44 -29.69
N GLY A 273 -9.99 34.40 -29.42
CA GLY A 273 -9.57 34.82 -28.07
C GLY A 273 -8.52 33.93 -27.40
N CYS A 274 -8.08 32.84 -28.04
CA CYS A 274 -7.15 31.89 -27.43
C CYS A 274 -5.68 32.26 -27.64
N SER A 275 -4.89 32.35 -26.57
CA SER A 275 -3.42 32.37 -26.67
C SER A 275 -2.85 30.96 -26.89
N PRO A 276 -1.61 30.82 -27.41
CA PRO A 276 -0.93 29.52 -27.52
C PRO A 276 -0.75 28.76 -26.21
N SER A 277 -0.96 29.41 -25.05
CA SER A 277 -0.89 28.76 -23.73
C SER A 277 -2.23 28.19 -23.22
N GLN A 278 -3.34 28.48 -23.92
CA GLN A 278 -4.69 27.96 -23.62
C GLN A 278 -5.18 26.95 -24.68
N LEU A 279 -4.52 26.87 -25.84
CA LEU A 279 -4.80 25.86 -26.85
C LEU A 279 -4.25 24.50 -26.41
N ASP A 280 -5.10 23.48 -26.51
CA ASP A 280 -4.84 22.06 -26.24
C ASP A 280 -5.60 21.28 -27.34
N GLY A 281 -4.86 20.79 -28.33
CA GLY A 281 -5.40 20.32 -29.61
C GLY A 281 -6.01 18.92 -29.61
N ASP A 282 -5.51 18.01 -28.76
CA ASP A 282 -6.00 16.63 -28.63
C ASP A 282 -6.74 16.36 -27.30
N MET A 283 -6.69 17.31 -26.36
CA MET A 283 -7.39 17.34 -25.06
C MET A 283 -6.79 16.39 -24.02
N ASP A 284 -5.45 16.25 -24.01
CA ASP A 284 -4.72 15.49 -22.99
C ASP A 284 -4.48 16.25 -21.67
N GLY A 285 -4.57 17.59 -21.70
CA GLY A 285 -4.33 18.50 -20.57
C GLY A 285 -3.02 19.30 -20.61
N VAL A 286 -2.21 19.17 -21.66
CA VAL A 286 -0.98 19.93 -21.92
C VAL A 286 -1.17 20.83 -23.14
N SER A 287 -0.87 22.12 -22.99
CA SER A 287 -1.06 23.10 -24.07
C SER A 287 -0.15 22.86 -25.28
N ASP A 288 -0.63 23.11 -26.50
CA ASP A 288 0.08 23.08 -27.80
C ASP A 288 1.51 23.70 -27.77
N ALA A 289 1.73 24.73 -26.94
CA ALA A 289 3.01 25.43 -26.82
C ALA A 289 4.06 24.73 -25.93
N ASN A 290 3.66 23.75 -25.13
CA ASN A 290 4.50 22.97 -24.21
C ASN A 290 4.50 21.47 -24.53
N ASP A 291 3.49 21.00 -25.26
CA ASP A 291 3.35 19.64 -25.74
C ASP A 291 4.42 19.26 -26.80
N ALA A 292 4.88 18.02 -26.73
CA ALA A 292 5.84 17.38 -27.64
C ALA A 292 5.23 16.23 -28.46
N CYS A 293 3.97 15.87 -28.18
CA CYS A 293 3.26 14.66 -28.59
C CYS A 293 1.83 14.92 -29.16
N PRO A 294 1.60 15.89 -30.08
CA PRO A 294 0.30 16.51 -30.44
C PRO A 294 -0.71 15.65 -31.25
N ASP A 295 -0.79 14.36 -30.96
CA ASP A 295 -1.75 13.38 -31.49
C ASP A 295 -2.02 12.30 -30.39
N THR A 296 -1.98 12.68 -29.10
CA THR A 296 -2.11 11.77 -27.95
C THR A 296 -3.46 11.06 -27.92
N PRO A 297 -3.51 9.73 -27.68
CA PRO A 297 -4.77 8.99 -27.65
C PRO A 297 -5.67 9.42 -26.47
N ALA A 298 -6.76 10.13 -26.78
CA ALA A 298 -7.71 10.66 -25.80
C ALA A 298 -8.16 9.62 -24.75
N GLY A 299 -7.81 9.89 -23.49
CA GLY A 299 -8.10 9.04 -22.32
C GLY A 299 -6.92 8.21 -21.81
N GLU A 300 -5.75 8.28 -22.45
CA GLU A 300 -4.47 7.88 -21.85
C GLU A 300 -3.96 8.97 -20.88
N THR A 301 -3.02 8.63 -20.00
CA THR A 301 -2.44 9.56 -19.02
C THR A 301 -1.06 10.03 -19.49
N VAL A 302 -0.85 11.34 -19.52
CA VAL A 302 0.37 11.96 -20.03
C VAL A 302 1.32 12.46 -18.94
N ASP A 303 2.55 12.71 -19.34
CA ASP A 303 3.62 13.31 -18.55
C ASP A 303 3.49 14.86 -18.50
N ASN A 304 4.58 15.62 -18.29
CA ASN A 304 4.56 17.08 -18.30
C ASN A 304 4.91 17.73 -19.66
N VAL A 305 5.05 16.96 -20.73
CA VAL A 305 5.20 17.44 -22.12
C VAL A 305 4.20 16.76 -23.09
N GLY A 306 3.04 16.32 -22.58
CA GLY A 306 1.94 15.75 -23.38
C GLY A 306 2.18 14.33 -23.90
N CYS A 307 3.27 13.68 -23.50
CA CYS A 307 3.56 12.34 -23.98
C CYS A 307 2.95 11.29 -23.06
N SER A 308 2.22 10.33 -23.64
CA SER A 308 1.77 9.13 -22.94
C SER A 308 2.74 7.97 -23.13
N SER A 309 2.67 6.97 -22.27
CA SER A 309 3.44 5.71 -22.41
C SER A 309 3.24 4.97 -23.75
N SER A 310 2.21 5.27 -24.56
CA SER A 310 2.09 4.69 -25.91
C SER A 310 2.90 5.44 -26.99
N GLN A 311 3.47 6.60 -26.65
CA GLN A 311 4.32 7.46 -27.47
C GLN A 311 5.76 7.59 -26.94
N GLU A 312 5.97 7.39 -25.63
CA GLU A 312 7.30 7.39 -24.99
C GLU A 312 8.08 6.09 -25.25
N ASP A 313 9.40 6.22 -25.37
CA ASP A 313 10.39 5.13 -25.43
C ASP A 313 11.58 5.57 -24.55
N ALA A 314 11.56 5.14 -23.28
CA ALA A 314 12.39 5.73 -22.23
C ALA A 314 13.89 5.39 -22.33
N ASP A 315 14.26 4.26 -22.94
CA ASP A 315 15.66 3.84 -23.11
C ASP A 315 16.15 3.81 -24.57
N ASN A 316 15.24 4.02 -25.53
CA ASN A 316 15.48 4.16 -26.96
C ASN A 316 15.92 2.84 -27.63
N ASP A 317 15.33 1.70 -27.22
CA ASP A 317 15.47 0.40 -27.91
C ASP A 317 14.55 0.23 -29.13
N GLY A 318 13.44 1.00 -29.19
CA GLY A 318 12.46 0.98 -30.27
C GLY A 318 11.11 0.32 -29.92
N VAL A 319 10.87 -0.05 -28.66
CA VAL A 319 9.56 -0.46 -28.13
C VAL A 319 9.05 0.61 -27.15
N MET A 320 7.84 1.13 -27.38
CA MET A 320 7.25 2.16 -26.51
C MET A 320 6.90 1.61 -25.12
N ASP A 321 7.01 2.43 -24.08
CA ASP A 321 6.86 2.06 -22.65
C ASP A 321 5.58 1.26 -22.33
N ALA A 322 4.46 1.54 -22.99
CA ALA A 322 3.18 0.82 -22.81
C ALA A 322 3.20 -0.64 -23.33
N PHE A 323 4.22 -1.02 -24.09
CA PHE A 323 4.40 -2.34 -24.70
C PHE A 323 5.73 -3.01 -24.32
N ASP A 324 6.64 -2.28 -23.67
CA ASP A 324 7.88 -2.81 -23.11
C ASP A 324 7.63 -3.60 -21.80
N LEU A 325 8.39 -4.67 -21.60
CA LEU A 325 8.43 -5.49 -20.38
C LEU A 325 9.80 -5.48 -19.69
N CYS A 326 10.79 -4.82 -20.29
CA CYS A 326 12.22 -4.93 -19.96
C CYS A 326 12.91 -3.55 -19.78
N PRO A 327 12.31 -2.56 -19.09
CA PRO A 327 12.77 -1.17 -19.15
C PRO A 327 14.19 -0.97 -18.65
N ASN A 328 14.91 -0.05 -19.30
CA ASN A 328 16.36 0.21 -19.22
C ASN A 328 17.22 -0.78 -20.03
N THR A 329 16.72 -1.21 -21.19
CA THR A 329 17.49 -1.94 -22.19
C THR A 329 18.77 -1.17 -22.59
N PRO A 330 19.94 -1.83 -22.65
CA PRO A 330 21.18 -1.16 -23.06
C PRO A 330 21.12 -0.65 -24.51
N LEU A 331 21.06 0.69 -24.68
CA LEU A 331 20.98 1.40 -25.96
C LEU A 331 21.82 0.77 -27.09
N GLY A 332 21.15 0.35 -28.16
CA GLY A 332 21.78 -0.29 -29.33
C GLY A 332 21.88 -1.82 -29.26
N SER A 333 21.28 -2.44 -28.24
CA SER A 333 20.97 -3.87 -28.22
C SER A 333 19.97 -4.25 -29.31
N THR A 334 19.87 -5.54 -29.64
CA THR A 334 18.78 -6.07 -30.46
C THR A 334 17.75 -6.73 -29.56
N VAL A 335 16.54 -6.19 -29.54
CA VAL A 335 15.44 -6.62 -28.66
C VAL A 335 14.44 -7.52 -29.38
N ASP A 336 13.59 -8.17 -28.60
CA ASP A 336 12.43 -8.90 -29.11
C ASP A 336 11.19 -7.99 -29.27
N SER A 337 9.98 -8.56 -29.29
CA SER A 337 8.74 -7.79 -29.43
C SER A 337 8.20 -7.19 -28.12
N ALA A 338 8.96 -7.23 -27.03
CA ALA A 338 8.61 -6.75 -25.70
C ALA A 338 9.77 -5.98 -25.02
N GLY A 339 10.65 -5.37 -25.83
CA GLY A 339 11.83 -4.61 -25.40
C GLY A 339 12.98 -5.46 -24.83
N CYS A 340 12.80 -6.77 -24.66
CA CYS A 340 13.79 -7.58 -23.98
C CYS A 340 15.00 -7.90 -24.88
N ALA A 341 16.19 -7.39 -24.51
CA ALA A 341 17.45 -7.91 -25.03
C ALA A 341 17.83 -9.23 -24.34
N THR A 342 18.68 -10.05 -24.98
CA THR A 342 19.10 -11.37 -24.47
C THR A 342 19.87 -11.32 -23.14
N SER A 343 20.33 -10.14 -22.70
CA SER A 343 20.97 -9.91 -21.40
C SER A 343 19.99 -9.55 -20.27
N GLN A 344 18.70 -9.39 -20.58
CA GLN A 344 17.60 -9.16 -19.62
C GLN A 344 16.66 -10.37 -19.52
N LEU A 345 16.72 -11.31 -20.47
CA LEU A 345 15.99 -12.57 -20.43
C LEU A 345 16.70 -13.59 -19.54
N ASP A 346 15.91 -14.33 -18.77
CA ASP A 346 16.26 -15.49 -17.93
C ASP A 346 15.13 -16.50 -18.17
N THR A 347 15.35 -17.43 -19.12
CA THR A 347 14.29 -18.26 -19.71
C THR A 347 13.79 -19.38 -18.79
N ASP A 348 14.64 -19.91 -17.89
CA ASP A 348 14.27 -20.98 -16.96
C ASP A 348 14.14 -20.55 -15.50
N GLY A 349 14.61 -19.34 -15.14
CA GLY A 349 14.45 -18.70 -13.85
C GLY A 349 15.57 -19.01 -12.84
N ASP A 350 16.78 -19.35 -13.29
CA ASP A 350 17.91 -19.73 -12.45
C ASP A 350 18.72 -18.54 -11.87
N THR A 351 18.46 -17.31 -12.32
CA THR A 351 19.14 -16.02 -12.04
C THR A 351 20.39 -15.69 -12.88
N ILE A 352 20.67 -16.43 -13.95
CA ILE A 352 21.67 -16.14 -14.98
C ILE A 352 20.95 -15.79 -16.29
N SER A 353 21.43 -14.76 -16.99
CA SER A 353 20.80 -14.31 -18.24
C SER A 353 21.10 -15.24 -19.43
N ASP A 354 20.16 -15.34 -20.37
CA ASP A 354 20.21 -16.20 -21.57
C ASP A 354 21.48 -15.98 -22.44
N ASP A 355 22.10 -14.79 -22.37
CA ASP A 355 23.36 -14.48 -23.07
C ASP A 355 24.62 -15.06 -22.40
N ARG A 356 24.49 -15.58 -21.17
CA ARG A 356 25.58 -16.03 -20.29
C ARG A 356 25.38 -17.42 -19.69
N ASP A 357 24.17 -17.92 -19.68
CA ASP A 357 23.85 -19.28 -19.28
C ASP A 357 24.36 -20.31 -20.31
N LEU A 358 24.75 -21.49 -19.80
CA LEU A 358 25.17 -22.66 -20.58
C LEU A 358 24.28 -23.88 -20.32
N CYS A 359 23.28 -23.79 -19.44
CA CYS A 359 22.36 -24.85 -19.05
C CYS A 359 20.88 -24.38 -19.09
N PRO A 360 20.27 -24.06 -20.26
CA PRO A 360 19.01 -23.31 -20.36
C PRO A 360 17.72 -24.14 -20.10
N THR A 361 17.81 -25.07 -19.16
CA THR A 361 16.72 -25.89 -18.62
C THR A 361 16.91 -26.19 -17.12
N THR A 362 17.85 -25.51 -16.46
CA THR A 362 18.14 -25.68 -15.03
C THR A 362 16.91 -25.25 -14.22
N THR A 363 16.67 -25.92 -13.09
CA THR A 363 15.43 -25.70 -12.34
C THR A 363 15.52 -24.42 -11.52
N SER A 364 14.67 -23.42 -11.82
CA SER A 364 14.55 -22.17 -11.07
C SER A 364 14.67 -22.33 -9.55
N GLY A 365 15.51 -21.50 -8.95
CA GLY A 365 15.77 -21.51 -7.51
C GLY A 365 16.68 -22.64 -7.00
N THR A 366 17.26 -23.46 -7.87
CA THR A 366 18.40 -24.32 -7.49
C THR A 366 19.70 -23.50 -7.41
N PRO A 367 20.68 -23.86 -6.56
CA PRO A 367 21.96 -23.15 -6.51
C PRO A 367 22.85 -23.49 -7.71
N VAL A 368 23.05 -22.50 -8.58
CA VAL A 368 23.83 -22.60 -9.82
C VAL A 368 25.24 -22.02 -9.69
N ASN A 369 26.10 -22.33 -10.66
CA ASN A 369 27.42 -21.69 -10.80
C ASN A 369 27.34 -20.36 -11.59
N GLY A 370 28.48 -19.74 -11.88
CA GLY A 370 28.53 -18.46 -12.61
C GLY A 370 28.16 -18.49 -14.11
N VAL A 371 27.68 -19.65 -14.61
CA VAL A 371 27.22 -19.93 -15.99
C VAL A 371 25.96 -20.82 -16.02
N GLY A 372 25.16 -20.76 -14.95
CA GLY A 372 23.80 -21.30 -14.84
C GLY A 372 23.62 -22.80 -14.56
N CYS A 373 24.70 -23.59 -14.58
CA CYS A 373 24.58 -25.02 -14.33
C CYS A 373 24.53 -25.36 -12.82
N ALA A 374 23.53 -26.13 -12.37
CA ALA A 374 23.43 -26.61 -10.99
C ALA A 374 24.40 -27.76 -10.70
N ALA A 375 24.65 -28.08 -9.43
CA ALA A 375 25.54 -29.20 -9.05
C ALA A 375 25.06 -30.59 -9.55
N SER A 376 23.80 -30.75 -9.89
CA SER A 376 23.26 -31.97 -10.52
C SER A 376 23.53 -32.08 -12.03
N GLU A 377 24.07 -31.02 -12.64
CA GLU A 377 24.24 -30.84 -14.09
C GLU A 377 25.70 -30.55 -14.46
N ARG A 378 26.59 -30.51 -13.46
CA ARG A 378 28.03 -30.30 -13.60
C ARG A 378 28.77 -31.58 -13.23
N ASP A 379 29.85 -31.82 -13.94
CA ASP A 379 30.82 -32.90 -13.81
C ASP A 379 32.17 -32.18 -13.95
N THR A 380 32.89 -32.01 -12.84
CA THR A 380 33.94 -30.97 -12.71
C THR A 380 35.33 -31.45 -13.16
N ASP A 381 35.60 -32.75 -13.14
CA ASP A 381 36.84 -33.39 -13.58
C ASP A 381 36.67 -34.29 -14.84
N GLU A 382 35.45 -34.39 -15.37
CA GLU A 382 35.05 -35.17 -16.55
C GLU A 382 35.14 -36.70 -16.35
N ASP A 383 34.93 -37.19 -15.12
CA ASP A 383 34.98 -38.62 -14.78
C ASP A 383 33.69 -39.41 -15.17
N GLY A 384 32.56 -38.71 -15.32
CA GLY A 384 31.25 -39.27 -15.64
C GLY A 384 30.24 -39.27 -14.49
N VAL A 385 30.59 -38.78 -13.29
CA VAL A 385 29.71 -38.60 -12.13
C VAL A 385 29.54 -37.10 -11.84
N VAL A 386 28.29 -36.65 -11.74
CA VAL A 386 28.00 -35.23 -11.48
C VAL A 386 28.34 -34.82 -10.03
N ASP A 387 28.82 -33.59 -9.83
CA ASP A 387 29.25 -33.00 -8.55
C ASP A 387 28.32 -33.31 -7.36
N ALA A 388 27.00 -33.39 -7.58
CA ALA A 388 26.01 -33.64 -6.53
C ALA A 388 25.95 -35.11 -6.04
N ASN A 389 26.60 -36.05 -6.74
CA ASN A 389 26.66 -37.48 -6.40
C ASN A 389 28.09 -38.02 -6.28
N ASP A 390 29.07 -37.27 -6.77
CA ASP A 390 30.50 -37.54 -6.59
C ASP A 390 30.92 -37.41 -5.10
N VAL A 391 31.90 -38.21 -4.70
CA VAL A 391 32.49 -38.30 -3.36
C VAL A 391 34.00 -37.98 -3.40
N CYS A 392 34.58 -37.82 -4.59
CA CYS A 392 36.00 -37.85 -4.87
C CYS A 392 36.43 -36.76 -5.85
N ASP A 393 35.93 -35.52 -5.66
CA ASP A 393 35.97 -34.23 -6.41
C ASP A 393 37.05 -33.92 -7.50
N ASN A 394 38.12 -34.71 -7.61
CA ASN A 394 39.28 -34.57 -8.49
C ASN A 394 39.83 -35.97 -8.90
N THR A 395 38.99 -36.88 -9.41
CA THR A 395 39.41 -38.18 -9.94
C THR A 395 40.31 -38.02 -11.16
N PRO A 396 41.46 -38.72 -11.24
CA PRO A 396 42.35 -38.57 -12.38
C PRO A 396 41.71 -39.06 -13.69
N PHE A 397 41.50 -38.16 -14.65
CA PHE A 397 40.96 -38.44 -16.00
C PHE A 397 41.66 -39.59 -16.79
N SER A 398 42.85 -40.04 -16.34
CA SER A 398 43.53 -41.23 -16.89
C SER A 398 43.02 -42.57 -16.35
N GLU A 399 42.22 -42.55 -15.29
CA GLU A 399 41.69 -43.71 -14.56
C GLU A 399 40.19 -43.85 -14.82
N SER A 400 39.51 -44.77 -14.14
CA SER A 400 38.07 -44.96 -14.29
C SER A 400 37.41 -44.92 -12.94
N ALA A 401 36.53 -43.94 -12.76
CA ALA A 401 35.65 -43.81 -11.62
C ALA A 401 34.65 -44.97 -11.50
N ASP A 402 34.07 -45.10 -10.31
CA ASP A 402 32.93 -45.98 -10.07
C ASP A 402 31.63 -45.19 -9.88
N ALA A 403 30.61 -45.83 -9.32
CA ALA A 403 29.30 -45.19 -9.07
C ALA A 403 29.31 -44.15 -7.94
N GLN A 404 30.47 -43.85 -7.36
CA GLN A 404 30.71 -42.84 -6.33
C GLN A 404 31.72 -41.77 -6.79
N GLY A 405 32.14 -41.79 -8.06
CA GLY A 405 33.16 -40.87 -8.59
C GLY A 405 34.58 -41.19 -8.15
N CYS A 406 34.86 -42.37 -7.59
CA CYS A 406 36.16 -42.69 -6.97
C CYS A 406 36.92 -43.78 -7.73
N SER A 407 38.15 -43.50 -8.18
CA SER A 407 39.07 -44.52 -8.73
C SER A 407 39.73 -45.38 -7.64
N SER A 408 40.54 -46.37 -8.03
CA SER A 408 41.31 -47.20 -7.09
C SER A 408 42.45 -46.46 -6.40
N SER A 409 43.01 -45.39 -6.98
CA SER A 409 44.11 -44.62 -6.36
C SER A 409 43.65 -43.68 -5.24
N GLN A 410 42.33 -43.59 -5.02
CA GLN A 410 41.67 -42.76 -4.00
C GLN A 410 40.97 -43.60 -2.91
N LYS A 411 41.05 -44.93 -2.99
CA LYS A 411 40.34 -45.87 -2.09
C LYS A 411 41.31 -46.69 -1.26
N ASP A 412 40.90 -46.96 -0.04
CA ASP A 412 41.55 -47.83 0.94
C ASP A 412 40.42 -48.74 1.49
N SER A 413 40.28 -49.95 0.92
CA SER A 413 39.09 -50.79 1.10
C SER A 413 39.02 -51.56 2.42
N ASP A 414 40.15 -51.76 3.12
CA ASP A 414 40.19 -52.36 4.46
C ASP A 414 40.62 -51.39 5.58
N GLY A 415 41.24 -50.26 5.21
CA GLY A 415 41.64 -49.18 6.10
C GLY A 415 43.03 -49.34 6.70
N ASP A 416 43.92 -50.15 6.11
CA ASP A 416 45.29 -50.32 6.62
C ASP A 416 46.20 -49.09 6.38
N GLY A 417 45.83 -48.21 5.44
CA GLY A 417 46.57 -47.00 5.05
C GLY A 417 47.29 -47.09 3.70
N VAL A 418 47.17 -48.18 2.95
CA VAL A 418 47.62 -48.36 1.56
C VAL A 418 46.40 -48.33 0.63
N MET A 419 46.51 -47.65 -0.51
CA MET A 419 45.39 -47.52 -1.46
C MET A 419 45.23 -48.79 -2.34
N ASP A 420 44.01 -49.08 -2.78
CA ASP A 420 43.60 -50.26 -3.55
C ASP A 420 44.39 -50.49 -4.86
N ASP A 421 45.07 -49.47 -5.39
CA ASP A 421 45.94 -49.56 -6.58
C ASP A 421 47.39 -50.01 -6.27
N VAL A 422 47.79 -49.98 -4.99
CA VAL A 422 49.12 -50.37 -4.50
C VAL A 422 49.07 -51.52 -3.48
N ASP A 423 47.94 -51.70 -2.79
CA ASP A 423 47.72 -52.84 -1.90
C ASP A 423 47.74 -54.18 -2.67
N THR A 424 48.37 -55.18 -2.04
CA THR A 424 48.42 -56.56 -2.52
C THR A 424 47.92 -57.59 -1.51
N CYS A 425 47.55 -57.15 -0.30
CA CYS A 425 47.27 -57.97 0.87
C CYS A 425 45.83 -57.83 1.42
N GLN A 426 44.94 -57.16 0.68
CA GLN A 426 43.47 -57.10 0.78
C GLN A 426 42.83 -57.86 1.96
N GLY A 427 42.31 -57.08 2.91
CA GLY A 427 41.65 -57.57 4.13
C GLY A 427 42.55 -57.53 5.36
N THR A 428 43.59 -56.69 5.37
CA THR A 428 44.45 -56.47 6.52
C THR A 428 43.67 -55.78 7.65
N GLU A 429 43.88 -56.20 8.91
CA GLU A 429 43.17 -55.56 10.02
C GLU A 429 43.70 -54.13 10.28
N ASN A 430 42.80 -53.14 10.08
CA ASN A 430 43.04 -51.73 10.34
C ASN A 430 43.76 -51.48 11.68
N GLY A 431 44.95 -50.88 11.61
CA GLY A 431 45.80 -50.56 12.77
C GLY A 431 46.95 -51.55 13.03
N LEU A 432 47.11 -52.60 12.22
CA LEU A 432 48.36 -53.37 12.15
C LEU A 432 49.51 -52.54 11.55
N ASN A 433 50.74 -53.02 11.70
CA ASN A 433 51.92 -52.38 11.06
C ASN A 433 52.24 -53.14 9.78
N VAL A 434 51.82 -52.55 8.66
CA VAL A 434 51.99 -53.10 7.31
C VAL A 434 53.29 -52.60 6.66
N ASP A 435 53.73 -53.29 5.61
CA ASP A 435 54.79 -52.78 4.73
C ASP A 435 54.21 -51.98 3.54
N MET A 436 55.03 -51.68 2.52
CA MET A 436 54.62 -50.83 1.40
C MET A 436 53.65 -51.50 0.39
N LEU A 437 53.19 -52.72 0.67
CA LEU A 437 52.29 -53.51 -0.18
C LEU A 437 51.01 -53.97 0.59
N GLY A 438 50.72 -53.35 1.73
CA GLY A 438 49.57 -53.66 2.61
C GLY A 438 49.75 -54.88 3.52
N CYS A 439 50.90 -55.54 3.48
CA CYS A 439 51.07 -56.83 4.15
C CYS A 439 51.53 -56.69 5.61
N ALA A 440 50.70 -57.15 6.57
CA ALA A 440 51.10 -57.28 7.97
C ALA A 440 51.98 -58.52 8.21
N THR A 441 52.62 -58.57 9.38
CA THR A 441 53.58 -59.65 9.75
C THR A 441 53.02 -61.07 9.68
N ASN A 442 51.72 -61.24 9.89
CA ASN A 442 50.99 -62.51 9.93
C ASN A 442 50.37 -62.93 8.58
N GLN A 443 50.47 -62.08 7.54
CA GLN A 443 50.09 -62.42 6.16
C GLN A 443 51.30 -62.85 5.31
N ARG A 444 52.51 -62.85 5.89
CA ARG A 444 53.75 -63.19 5.18
C ARG A 444 54.20 -64.61 5.52
N ASP A 445 54.42 -65.38 4.45
CA ASP A 445 55.14 -66.64 4.37
C ASP A 445 56.50 -66.34 3.66
N ALA A 446 57.59 -67.04 3.97
CA ALA A 446 58.96 -66.69 3.54
C ALA A 446 59.69 -67.78 2.73
N ASP A 447 59.31 -69.05 2.89
CA ASP A 447 59.76 -70.19 2.10
C ASP A 447 58.62 -70.91 1.34
N GLU A 448 57.39 -70.36 1.42
CA GLU A 448 56.20 -70.74 0.66
C GLU A 448 55.64 -72.14 1.02
N ASP A 449 55.81 -72.56 2.28
CA ASP A 449 55.35 -73.86 2.79
C ASP A 449 53.86 -73.88 3.19
N GLY A 450 53.23 -72.70 3.35
CA GLY A 450 51.84 -72.52 3.75
C GLY A 450 51.61 -72.10 5.22
N VAL A 451 52.67 -71.93 6.02
CA VAL A 451 52.63 -71.46 7.40
C VAL A 451 53.15 -70.02 7.51
N SER A 452 52.55 -69.20 8.38
CA SER A 452 52.97 -67.80 8.52
C SER A 452 54.31 -67.69 9.25
N ASN A 453 55.12 -66.67 8.91
CA ASN A 453 56.37 -66.31 9.61
C ASN A 453 56.20 -66.03 11.12
N ALA A 454 54.96 -65.92 11.62
CA ALA A 454 54.66 -65.73 13.03
C ALA A 454 54.39 -67.05 13.79
N ASP A 455 54.05 -68.13 13.06
CA ASP A 455 53.61 -69.42 13.59
C ASP A 455 54.57 -70.58 13.24
N ASP A 456 55.36 -70.42 12.18
CA ASP A 456 56.37 -71.38 11.70
C ASP A 456 57.55 -71.57 12.69
N VAL A 457 57.99 -72.82 12.79
CA VAL A 457 59.11 -73.30 13.63
C VAL A 457 60.27 -73.85 12.78
N CYS A 458 60.05 -74.13 11.50
CA CYS A 458 60.99 -74.70 10.55
C CYS A 458 61.23 -73.78 9.31
N PRO A 459 61.76 -72.54 9.48
CA PRO A 459 61.84 -71.45 8.47
C PRO A 459 62.90 -71.66 7.36
N ALA A 460 63.00 -72.88 6.84
CA ALA A 460 63.76 -73.29 5.66
C ALA A 460 63.31 -74.70 5.23
N THR A 461 62.01 -74.92 5.08
CA THR A 461 61.45 -76.18 4.59
C THR A 461 61.81 -76.42 3.12
N PRO A 462 62.14 -77.67 2.70
CA PRO A 462 62.44 -77.94 1.31
C PRO A 462 61.20 -77.80 0.40
N ASP A 463 61.33 -76.95 -0.63
CA ASP A 463 60.33 -76.72 -1.69
C ASP A 463 59.66 -78.03 -2.17
N GLY A 464 58.33 -78.09 -2.01
CA GLY A 464 57.48 -79.19 -2.44
C GLY A 464 57.32 -80.35 -1.44
N GLU A 465 57.90 -80.29 -0.25
CA GLU A 465 57.57 -81.22 0.85
C GLU A 465 56.19 -80.89 1.47
N GLN A 466 55.72 -81.73 2.40
CA GLN A 466 54.48 -81.49 3.14
C GLN A 466 54.80 -81.31 4.62
N VAL A 467 54.22 -80.26 5.21
CA VAL A 467 54.49 -79.83 6.57
C VAL A 467 53.32 -80.08 7.50
N ASP A 468 53.59 -80.09 8.79
CA ASP A 468 52.57 -80.02 9.83
C ASP A 468 52.23 -78.57 10.21
N ALA A 469 51.40 -78.41 11.23
CA ALA A 469 50.95 -77.11 11.74
C ALA A 469 52.05 -76.27 12.45
N ALA A 470 53.32 -76.67 12.36
CA ALA A 470 54.48 -75.93 12.84
C ALA A 470 55.52 -75.67 11.72
N GLY A 471 55.15 -75.91 10.44
CA GLY A 471 56.04 -75.72 9.28
C GLY A 471 57.05 -76.84 9.05
N CYS A 472 56.99 -77.94 9.82
CA CYS A 472 58.01 -78.98 9.80
C CYS A 472 57.58 -80.21 8.97
N SER A 473 58.44 -80.68 8.07
CA SER A 473 58.25 -81.87 7.23
C SER A 473 58.87 -83.14 7.83
N ASP A 474 58.52 -84.31 7.27
CA ASP A 474 59.06 -85.60 7.71
C ASP A 474 60.54 -85.82 7.30
N SER A 475 61.13 -84.91 6.50
CA SER A 475 62.58 -84.91 6.25
C SER A 475 63.39 -84.22 7.36
N GLN A 476 62.70 -83.44 8.21
CA GLN A 476 63.25 -82.67 9.33
C GLN A 476 62.93 -83.31 10.70
N LYS A 477 62.12 -84.38 10.73
CA LYS A 477 61.69 -85.09 11.95
C LYS A 477 62.41 -86.41 12.16
N ASP A 478 62.60 -86.72 13.44
CA ASP A 478 63.11 -87.96 14.02
C ASP A 478 62.26 -88.16 15.29
N GLU A 479 61.32 -89.12 15.25
CA GLU A 479 60.24 -89.23 16.24
C GLU A 479 60.52 -90.27 17.34
N ASP A 480 61.21 -91.37 17.02
CA ASP A 480 61.61 -92.37 18.02
C ASP A 480 63.02 -92.13 18.60
N LEU A 481 63.88 -91.34 17.93
CA LEU A 481 65.24 -90.93 18.32
C LEU A 481 66.32 -92.01 18.15
N ASP A 482 66.31 -92.75 17.04
CA ASP A 482 67.34 -93.72 16.64
C ASP A 482 68.50 -93.16 15.75
N ASP A 483 68.49 -91.86 15.44
CA ASP A 483 69.31 -91.12 14.45
C ASP A 483 68.87 -91.27 12.95
N ILE A 484 67.74 -91.91 12.63
CA ILE A 484 67.15 -92.05 11.29
C ILE A 484 65.87 -91.18 11.15
N MET A 485 65.93 -90.16 10.29
CA MET A 485 64.77 -89.27 10.04
C MET A 485 63.54 -90.05 9.52
N ASN A 486 62.34 -89.69 9.98
CA ASN A 486 61.05 -90.34 9.68
C ASN A 486 60.86 -90.70 8.19
N ASN A 487 61.34 -89.88 7.25
CA ASN A 487 61.22 -90.15 5.81
C ASN A 487 62.13 -91.26 5.24
N LYS A 488 62.90 -91.96 6.07
CA LYS A 488 63.82 -93.06 5.69
C LYS A 488 63.71 -94.29 6.59
N ASP A 489 63.05 -94.16 7.72
CA ASP A 489 62.86 -95.23 8.70
C ASP A 489 61.71 -96.16 8.27
N LEU A 490 61.91 -97.48 8.39
CA LEU A 490 60.90 -98.52 8.14
C LEU A 490 60.34 -99.15 9.43
N CYS A 491 60.90 -98.81 10.59
CA CYS A 491 60.54 -99.31 11.91
C CYS A 491 60.35 -98.19 12.98
N PRO A 492 59.43 -97.20 12.77
CA PRO A 492 59.25 -95.97 13.58
C PRO A 492 58.63 -96.14 14.97
N ASP A 493 58.89 -97.26 15.62
CA ASP A 493 58.51 -97.60 16.99
C ASP A 493 59.73 -98.25 17.72
N THR A 494 60.95 -98.09 17.21
CA THR A 494 62.12 -98.82 17.69
C THR A 494 62.64 -98.21 18.99
N PRO A 495 62.71 -98.97 20.10
CA PRO A 495 63.10 -98.37 21.37
C PRO A 495 64.58 -97.95 21.36
N VAL A 496 64.88 -96.66 21.60
CA VAL A 496 66.19 -95.96 21.75
C VAL A 496 67.31 -96.73 22.50
N THR A 497 66.98 -97.81 23.22
CA THR A 497 67.96 -98.69 23.87
C THR A 497 68.45 -99.84 23.00
N GLN A 498 67.92 -99.99 21.79
CA GLN A 498 68.30 -100.98 20.78
C GLN A 498 69.19 -100.36 19.70
N SER A 499 70.01 -101.17 19.03
CA SER A 499 70.79 -100.73 17.88
C SER A 499 70.10 -101.14 16.58
N VAL A 500 69.75 -100.16 15.77
CA VAL A 500 69.16 -100.32 14.44
C VAL A 500 70.20 -100.63 13.37
N ASP A 501 69.74 -101.06 12.19
CA ASP A 501 70.53 -101.04 10.96
C ASP A 501 70.25 -99.78 10.12
N ILE A 502 70.34 -99.84 8.79
CA ILE A 502 70.19 -98.68 7.91
C ILE A 502 68.72 -98.34 7.61
N ASP A 503 67.81 -99.27 7.87
CA ASP A 503 66.39 -99.16 7.60
C ASP A 503 65.57 -98.91 8.89
N GLY A 504 66.24 -98.51 9.99
CA GLY A 504 65.64 -98.22 11.31
C GLY A 504 65.24 -99.44 12.15
N CYS A 505 65.44 -100.66 11.64
CA CYS A 505 64.95 -101.88 12.27
C CYS A 505 65.97 -102.56 13.19
N SER A 506 65.53 -103.05 14.35
CA SER A 506 66.34 -103.90 15.25
C SER A 506 66.23 -105.39 14.91
N GLU A 507 67.22 -106.18 15.34
CA GLU A 507 67.27 -107.64 15.23
C GLU A 507 66.06 -108.37 15.87
N GLN A 508 65.26 -107.70 16.72
CA GLN A 508 64.04 -108.27 17.32
C GLN A 508 62.81 -108.13 16.42
N GLN A 509 62.82 -107.19 15.47
CA GLN A 509 61.72 -106.91 14.53
C GLN A 509 61.83 -107.72 13.21
N LYS A 510 62.84 -108.59 13.09
CA LYS A 510 63.13 -109.32 11.84
C LYS A 510 62.43 -110.68 11.75
N ASP A 511 62.02 -110.99 10.53
CA ASP A 511 61.30 -112.18 10.07
C ASP A 511 61.90 -112.52 8.69
N ASP A 512 62.71 -113.58 8.62
CA ASP A 512 63.61 -113.89 7.49
C ASP A 512 62.95 -114.74 6.38
N ASP A 513 61.94 -115.56 6.69
CA ASP A 513 61.17 -116.33 5.71
C ASP A 513 59.72 -115.84 5.51
N SER A 514 59.27 -114.89 6.32
CA SER A 514 58.02 -114.12 6.18
C SER A 514 56.74 -114.92 6.43
N ASP A 515 56.79 -115.91 7.34
CA ASP A 515 55.59 -116.65 7.79
C ASP A 515 54.71 -115.85 8.78
N GLY A 516 55.27 -114.79 9.40
CA GLY A 516 54.63 -113.93 10.40
C GLY A 516 55.12 -114.13 11.84
N VAL A 517 56.13 -114.98 12.08
CA VAL A 517 56.76 -115.22 13.38
C VAL A 517 58.23 -114.75 13.34
N ASN A 518 58.53 -113.63 14.00
CA ASN A 518 59.88 -113.07 14.06
C ASN A 518 60.94 -114.13 14.47
N ASN A 519 62.11 -114.11 13.84
CA ASN A 519 63.26 -115.04 13.90
C ASN A 519 63.72 -115.54 15.29
N HIS A 520 63.26 -114.92 16.37
CA HIS A 520 63.62 -115.25 17.75
C HIS A 520 62.52 -116.00 18.52
N LEU A 521 61.39 -116.28 17.86
CA LEU A 521 60.21 -116.98 18.39
C LEU A 521 59.78 -118.18 17.51
N ASP A 522 60.40 -118.35 16.36
CA ASP A 522 60.13 -119.42 15.39
C ASP A 522 61.08 -120.61 15.60
N ASP A 523 60.52 -121.84 15.67
CA ASP A 523 61.26 -123.10 15.78
C ASP A 523 61.39 -123.83 14.40
N CYS A 524 60.76 -123.31 13.34
CA CYS A 524 60.68 -123.85 11.97
C CYS A 524 61.18 -122.88 10.85
N PRO A 525 62.42 -122.34 10.91
CA PRO A 525 62.92 -121.18 10.13
C PRO A 525 63.19 -121.37 8.63
N ASN A 526 62.41 -122.22 7.95
CA ASN A 526 62.34 -122.34 6.48
C ASN A 526 60.90 -122.73 6.06
N THR A 527 59.87 -122.23 6.74
CA THR A 527 58.48 -122.59 6.46
C THR A 527 58.02 -121.98 5.13
N PRO A 528 57.34 -122.73 4.25
CA PRO A 528 56.89 -122.17 2.98
C PRO A 528 55.84 -121.06 3.17
N VAL A 529 56.17 -119.85 2.71
CA VAL A 529 55.25 -118.70 2.71
C VAL A 529 53.88 -119.06 2.10
N ASP A 530 52.82 -118.47 2.66
CA ASP A 530 51.38 -118.78 2.43
C ASP A 530 50.84 -120.12 3.01
N GLU A 531 51.64 -120.96 3.69
CA GLU A 531 51.11 -122.12 4.43
C GLU A 531 50.47 -121.74 5.79
N ILE A 532 49.60 -122.62 6.31
CA ILE A 532 48.96 -122.41 7.62
C ILE A 532 49.83 -123.02 8.73
N ILE A 533 50.54 -122.14 9.43
CA ILE A 533 51.44 -122.46 10.54
C ILE A 533 50.72 -122.68 11.88
N ASN A 534 51.41 -123.36 12.81
CA ASN A 534 51.07 -123.41 14.22
C ASN A 534 51.64 -122.17 14.98
N VAL A 535 51.68 -122.21 16.31
CA VAL A 535 52.20 -121.10 17.14
C VAL A 535 53.73 -121.09 17.28
N ASP A 536 54.40 -122.08 16.68
CA ASP A 536 55.83 -122.36 16.77
C ASP A 536 56.52 -122.26 15.37
N GLY A 537 55.82 -121.69 14.37
CA GLY A 537 56.29 -121.49 12.99
C GLY A 537 56.11 -122.69 12.03
N CYS A 538 55.59 -123.82 12.50
CA CYS A 538 55.59 -125.07 11.73
C CYS A 538 54.25 -125.31 10.98
N ALA A 539 54.31 -125.65 9.69
CA ALA A 539 53.10 -125.99 8.91
C ALA A 539 52.65 -127.45 9.11
N LEU A 540 51.35 -127.72 8.89
CA LEU A 540 50.71 -129.04 9.12
C LEU A 540 51.36 -130.23 8.39
N VAL A 541 52.06 -129.99 7.28
CA VAL A 541 52.76 -131.02 6.48
C VAL A 541 54.09 -131.47 7.11
N GLN A 542 54.56 -130.78 8.15
CA GLN A 542 55.80 -131.09 8.89
C GLN A 542 55.52 -131.81 10.23
N LEU A 543 54.27 -132.15 10.54
CA LEU A 543 53.87 -132.70 11.83
C LEU A 543 53.95 -134.25 11.87
N ASP A 544 54.69 -134.75 12.86
CA ASP A 544 54.82 -136.13 13.28
C ASP A 544 54.64 -136.09 14.82
N SER A 545 53.44 -136.46 15.29
CA SER A 545 52.97 -136.14 16.64
C SER A 545 53.57 -137.02 17.74
N ASP A 546 54.22 -138.14 17.41
CA ASP A 546 54.84 -139.05 18.38
C ASP A 546 56.24 -139.60 18.02
N ASP A 547 56.90 -139.05 16.98
CA ASP A 547 58.29 -139.31 16.58
C ASP A 547 58.53 -140.77 16.08
N ASP A 548 57.47 -141.44 15.57
CA ASP A 548 57.55 -142.78 14.93
C ASP A 548 58.33 -142.74 13.60
N GLY A 549 58.16 -141.66 12.83
CA GLY A 549 58.68 -141.51 11.46
C GLY A 549 57.65 -141.68 10.35
N VAL A 550 56.37 -141.82 10.69
CA VAL A 550 55.21 -141.65 9.79
C VAL A 550 54.44 -140.40 10.23
N VAL A 551 54.30 -139.42 9.33
CA VAL A 551 53.56 -138.18 9.61
C VAL A 551 52.07 -138.44 9.85
N ASP A 552 51.43 -137.60 10.66
CA ASP A 552 50.04 -137.74 11.14
C ASP A 552 48.98 -137.97 10.02
N ALA A 553 49.30 -137.60 8.78
CA ALA A 553 48.43 -137.73 7.62
C ALA A 553 48.52 -139.09 6.89
N GLU A 554 49.52 -139.92 7.21
CA GLU A 554 49.74 -141.25 6.60
C GLU A 554 49.71 -142.41 7.62
N ASP A 555 49.40 -142.12 8.89
CA ASP A 555 49.24 -143.11 9.98
C ASP A 555 47.76 -143.31 10.39
N ASP A 556 47.38 -144.57 10.66
CA ASP A 556 46.08 -144.95 11.22
C ASP A 556 45.99 -144.72 12.75
N PHE A 557 47.13 -144.64 13.46
CA PHE A 557 47.18 -144.37 14.91
C PHE A 557 48.19 -143.25 15.32
N PRO A 558 48.05 -141.98 14.87
CA PRO A 558 49.06 -140.89 15.00
C PRO A 558 49.51 -140.43 16.41
N ASN A 559 49.25 -141.21 17.45
CA ASN A 559 49.54 -140.94 18.86
C ASN A 559 49.97 -142.24 19.63
N ASP A 560 50.21 -143.37 18.95
CA ASP A 560 50.91 -144.54 19.50
C ASP A 560 51.92 -145.14 18.49
N ALA A 561 53.14 -144.58 18.50
CA ALA A 561 54.42 -144.98 17.86
C ALA A 561 54.89 -146.46 18.01
N ASN A 562 53.94 -147.38 18.14
CA ASN A 562 54.11 -148.82 18.17
C ASN A 562 53.13 -149.53 17.22
N GLU A 563 52.13 -148.86 16.65
CA GLU A 563 51.10 -149.39 15.73
C GLU A 563 50.85 -148.37 14.62
N THR A 564 50.82 -148.78 13.35
CA THR A 564 50.56 -147.84 12.24
C THR A 564 49.65 -148.41 11.13
N THR A 565 48.78 -149.38 11.46
CA THR A 565 47.85 -149.99 10.47
C THR A 565 46.62 -150.66 11.12
N ASP A 566 45.43 -150.35 10.62
CA ASP A 566 44.18 -151.10 10.83
C ASP A 566 43.58 -151.54 9.47
N SER A 567 43.69 -152.83 9.13
CA SER A 567 43.32 -153.34 7.80
C SER A 567 41.82 -153.42 7.53
N ASP A 568 40.93 -153.34 8.54
CA ASP A 568 39.47 -153.44 8.33
C ASP A 568 38.62 -152.36 9.00
N GLY A 569 39.21 -151.52 9.84
CA GLY A 569 38.62 -150.29 10.40
C GLY A 569 37.71 -150.53 11.61
N ASP A 570 37.89 -151.65 12.33
CA ASP A 570 37.20 -151.97 13.58
C ASP A 570 37.72 -151.16 14.78
N GLY A 571 38.94 -150.60 14.70
CA GLY A 571 39.60 -149.83 15.74
C GLY A 571 40.56 -150.64 16.61
N ILE A 572 40.88 -151.88 16.23
CA ILE A 572 41.91 -152.71 16.85
C ILE A 572 42.96 -153.07 15.79
N ALA A 573 44.16 -152.49 15.94
CA ALA A 573 45.30 -152.74 15.06
C ALA A 573 45.58 -154.23 14.81
N ASP A 574 45.97 -154.56 13.57
CA ASP A 574 46.06 -155.90 12.99
C ASP A 574 46.75 -156.97 13.86
N ARG A 575 47.71 -156.57 14.71
CA ARG A 575 48.47 -157.50 15.55
C ARG A 575 47.70 -158.02 16.76
N TRP A 576 46.63 -157.35 17.19
CA TRP A 576 45.86 -157.69 18.40
C TRP A 576 44.45 -158.21 18.09
N ASP A 577 43.93 -157.97 16.88
CA ASP A 577 42.67 -158.58 16.45
C ASP A 577 42.82 -160.08 16.08
N ALA A 578 41.73 -160.83 16.26
CA ALA A 578 41.62 -162.25 15.97
C ALA A 578 41.07 -162.57 14.56
N PHE A 579 40.50 -161.59 13.84
CA PHE A 579 39.91 -161.74 12.50
C PHE A 579 40.18 -160.53 11.56
N PRO A 580 41.44 -160.09 11.29
CA PRO A 580 41.75 -158.76 10.73
C PRO A 580 41.41 -158.60 9.23
N SER A 581 40.11 -158.60 8.93
CA SER A 581 39.41 -158.62 7.63
C SER A 581 37.88 -158.86 7.77
N ASP A 582 37.33 -158.94 8.99
CA ASP A 582 35.92 -159.12 9.33
C ASP A 582 35.54 -158.18 10.51
N PRO A 583 35.32 -156.86 10.24
CA PRO A 583 35.13 -155.79 11.25
C PRO A 583 33.81 -155.88 12.03
N ALA A 584 33.17 -157.05 12.00
CA ALA A 584 32.03 -157.39 12.82
C ALA A 584 32.40 -158.23 14.07
N ARG A 585 33.65 -158.74 14.20
CA ARG A 585 33.97 -159.81 15.15
C ARG A 585 35.41 -159.83 15.73
N SER A 586 35.82 -158.80 16.47
CA SER A 586 37.17 -158.75 17.06
C SER A 586 37.44 -159.63 18.30
N GLN A 587 36.45 -160.36 18.84
CA GLN A 587 36.63 -161.24 20.02
C GLN A 587 35.87 -162.58 19.92
N ALA A 588 36.30 -163.56 20.74
CA ALA A 588 35.76 -164.92 20.75
C ALA A 588 34.74 -165.17 21.88
N ASP A 589 33.52 -165.58 21.51
CA ASP A 589 32.35 -165.70 22.39
C ASP A 589 32.48 -166.74 23.53
N VAL A 590 32.42 -166.30 24.80
CA VAL A 590 32.14 -167.15 25.98
C VAL A 590 31.35 -166.40 27.07
N GLU A 591 30.35 -167.09 27.64
CA GLU A 591 29.63 -166.90 28.94
C GLU A 591 28.10 -166.71 28.86
N ASP A 592 27.40 -167.10 29.94
CA ASP A 592 25.94 -167.35 29.97
C ASP A 592 25.30 -166.72 31.24
N GLY A 593 24.61 -165.58 31.09
CA GLY A 593 23.56 -165.18 32.05
C GLY A 593 23.54 -163.76 32.70
N ALA A 594 23.17 -162.73 31.91
CA ALA A 594 22.07 -161.79 32.21
C ALA A 594 22.13 -160.70 33.35
N ASN A 595 22.10 -159.42 32.88
CA ASN A 595 21.03 -158.39 33.12
C ASN A 595 20.99 -157.37 34.32
N VAL A 596 20.61 -156.12 33.92
CA VAL A 596 19.71 -155.12 34.58
C VAL A 596 20.25 -154.04 35.57
N ALA A 597 20.41 -152.82 35.01
CA ALA A 597 19.94 -151.46 35.39
C ALA A 597 19.91 -150.89 36.85
N LEU A 598 20.18 -149.58 36.97
CA LEU A 598 19.84 -148.73 38.13
C LEU A 598 19.61 -147.22 37.74
N TYR A 599 18.96 -146.45 38.63
CA TYR A 599 18.42 -145.06 38.57
C TYR A 599 19.09 -144.01 37.65
N ALA A 600 18.43 -142.99 37.04
CA ALA A 600 17.18 -142.23 37.29
C ALA A 600 17.24 -141.04 38.30
N VAL A 601 17.40 -139.81 37.78
CA VAL A 601 16.78 -138.50 38.18
C VAL A 601 17.39 -137.41 37.27
N VAL A 602 16.61 -136.83 36.35
CA VAL A 602 17.04 -135.80 35.37
C VAL A 602 15.88 -134.83 35.08
N ALA A 603 16.20 -133.63 34.58
CA ALA A 603 15.27 -132.63 34.01
C ALA A 603 14.26 -131.94 34.97
N LEU A 604 14.75 -131.38 36.08
CA LEU A 604 13.97 -130.39 36.86
C LEU A 604 14.80 -129.25 37.52
N LEU A 605 16.07 -129.11 37.16
CA LEU A 605 16.97 -128.08 37.72
C LEU A 605 17.87 -127.50 36.62
N LEU A 606 17.77 -126.18 36.42
CA LEU A 606 18.88 -125.23 36.20
C LEU A 606 18.30 -123.80 36.04
N LEU A 607 17.70 -123.30 37.12
CA LEU A 607 17.37 -121.88 37.29
C LEU A 607 18.46 -121.22 38.15
N GLY A 608 18.91 -120.02 37.76
CA GLY A 608 19.24 -118.96 38.72
C GLY A 608 20.59 -118.24 38.62
N LEU A 609 20.65 -117.11 39.35
CA LEU A 609 21.81 -116.29 39.73
C LEU A 609 22.44 -115.44 38.60
N GLY A 610 22.92 -114.19 38.82
CA GLY A 610 22.90 -113.29 39.99
C GLY A 610 23.26 -111.84 39.54
N VAL A 611 22.72 -110.76 40.13
CA VAL A 611 23.25 -109.99 41.30
C VAL A 611 24.68 -109.42 41.08
N GLY A 612 24.99 -108.12 41.27
CA GLY A 612 24.18 -106.92 41.57
C GLY A 612 24.95 -105.79 42.31
N GLY A 613 24.48 -104.53 42.24
CA GLY A 613 25.02 -103.34 42.98
C GLY A 613 25.67 -102.26 42.06
N TYR A 614 25.77 -100.97 42.41
CA TYR A 614 25.29 -100.23 43.61
C TYR A 614 25.06 -98.71 43.30
N PHE A 615 24.48 -97.96 44.26
CA PHE A 615 24.18 -96.50 44.24
C PHE A 615 25.46 -95.60 44.25
N PHE A 616 25.53 -94.28 43.95
CA PHE A 616 24.59 -93.15 43.64
C PHE A 616 25.43 -92.01 42.92
N THR A 617 25.03 -90.76 42.56
CA THR A 617 23.92 -89.82 42.88
C THR A 617 23.70 -88.70 41.81
N ARG A 618 22.55 -88.00 41.88
CA ARG A 618 22.18 -86.58 41.57
C ARG A 618 23.26 -85.54 41.18
N LYS A 619 23.01 -84.43 40.43
CA LYS A 619 21.94 -83.88 39.52
C LYS A 619 22.29 -82.38 39.20
N PRO A 620 21.65 -81.61 38.27
CA PRO A 620 20.85 -81.97 37.07
C PRO A 620 21.17 -81.14 35.77
N SER A 621 20.63 -81.58 34.62
CA SER A 621 20.36 -80.78 33.38
C SER A 621 18.88 -80.32 33.36
N PRO A 622 18.17 -79.97 32.23
CA PRO A 622 18.52 -79.61 30.83
C PRO A 622 18.00 -78.17 30.49
N VAL A 623 17.50 -77.67 29.34
CA VAL A 623 17.01 -78.16 27.99
C VAL A 623 17.07 -77.02 26.93
N ASP A 624 17.44 -77.32 25.68
CA ASP A 624 16.62 -77.42 24.43
C ASP A 624 15.51 -76.35 24.13
N GLU A 625 15.15 -75.95 22.89
CA GLU A 625 15.59 -76.36 21.52
C GLU A 625 15.19 -75.35 20.39
N ILE A 626 15.97 -75.35 19.29
CA ILE A 626 15.62 -75.34 17.83
C ILE A 626 14.53 -74.39 17.20
N PHE A 627 15.03 -73.45 16.37
CA PHE A 627 14.69 -73.11 14.96
C PHE A 627 13.29 -72.64 14.43
N SER A 628 13.41 -71.74 13.42
CA SER A 628 12.67 -71.66 12.13
C SER A 628 11.45 -70.71 11.89
N THR A 629 11.77 -69.57 11.25
CA THR A 629 11.19 -69.06 9.98
C THR A 629 9.71 -68.66 9.77
N VAL A 630 9.54 -67.34 9.47
CA VAL A 630 8.93 -66.77 8.23
C VAL A 630 7.42 -66.44 8.12
N ALA A 631 7.17 -65.28 7.48
CA ALA A 631 5.98 -64.76 6.77
C ALA A 631 4.78 -64.09 7.49
N HIS A 632 4.71 -62.76 7.28
CA HIS A 632 3.55 -61.89 6.97
C HIS A 632 2.10 -62.20 7.42
N SER A 633 1.43 -61.19 8.01
CA SER A 633 0.23 -60.56 7.39
C SER A 633 -0.21 -59.22 8.04
N THR A 634 -0.15 -58.15 7.23
CA THR A 634 -1.16 -57.07 7.02
C THR A 634 -2.24 -56.70 8.07
N ASP A 635 -2.26 -55.39 8.40
CA ASP A 635 -3.42 -54.45 8.29
C ASP A 635 -4.16 -53.84 9.52
N SER A 636 -4.81 -52.70 9.21
CA SER A 636 -5.38 -51.56 9.95
C SER A 636 -6.34 -51.71 11.14
N ILE A 637 -6.18 -50.80 12.12
CA ILE A 637 -7.22 -50.05 12.88
C ILE A 637 -6.58 -48.65 13.18
N THR A 638 -7.02 -47.46 12.76
CA THR A 638 -8.33 -46.76 12.64
C THR A 638 -8.74 -45.94 13.88
N GLU A 639 -8.46 -44.63 13.80
CA GLU A 639 -9.05 -43.45 14.50
C GLU A 639 -9.55 -43.50 15.95
N HIS A 640 -9.02 -42.59 16.78
CA HIS A 640 -9.85 -41.55 17.42
C HIS A 640 -9.06 -40.34 17.97
N ASN A 641 -9.50 -39.12 17.62
CA ASN A 641 -9.66 -37.92 18.47
C ASN A 641 -9.54 -36.60 17.67
N MET A 642 -10.64 -36.20 17.04
CA MET A 642 -10.84 -34.81 16.62
C MET A 642 -11.24 -33.95 17.82
N ASN A 643 -10.67 -32.75 17.97
CA ASN A 643 -11.22 -31.71 18.83
C ASN A 643 -10.97 -30.32 18.24
N ALA A 644 -11.89 -29.86 17.40
CA ALA A 644 -11.84 -28.51 16.84
C ALA A 644 -12.52 -27.51 17.79
N SER A 645 -11.84 -26.41 18.10
CA SER A 645 -12.44 -25.24 18.76
C SER A 645 -12.83 -24.21 17.71
N SER A 646 -13.94 -23.49 17.91
CA SER A 646 -14.45 -22.52 16.93
C SER A 646 -15.25 -21.40 17.58
N LYS A 647 -15.22 -20.22 16.94
CA LYS A 647 -15.92 -18.96 17.28
C LYS A 647 -15.32 -18.18 18.48
N GLU A 648 -15.46 -16.86 18.55
CA GLU A 648 -16.31 -15.93 17.74
C GLU A 648 -15.51 -14.92 16.90
N LEU A 649 -16.18 -14.31 15.92
CA LEU A 649 -15.74 -13.13 15.18
C LEU A 649 -16.52 -11.90 15.69
N PRO A 650 -15.92 -10.71 15.82
CA PRO A 650 -16.62 -9.49 16.22
C PRO A 650 -17.55 -8.97 15.10
N THR A 651 -18.59 -8.25 15.49
CA THR A 651 -19.47 -7.52 14.56
C THR A 651 -18.74 -6.34 13.92
N ILE A 652 -18.77 -6.27 12.59
CA ILE A 652 -18.36 -5.10 11.81
C ILE A 652 -19.36 -3.96 12.10
N ALA A 653 -18.86 -2.75 12.35
CA ALA A 653 -19.65 -1.52 12.35
C ALA A 653 -19.58 -0.89 10.96
N GLU A 654 -20.71 -0.43 10.42
CA GLU A 654 -20.75 0.26 9.13
C GLU A 654 -20.27 1.71 9.28
N PRO A 655 -19.48 2.26 8.33
CA PRO A 655 -18.94 3.61 8.41
C PRO A 655 -20.05 4.66 8.35
N GLN A 656 -19.88 5.76 9.09
CA GLN A 656 -20.80 6.89 8.98
C GLN A 656 -20.34 7.81 7.85
N GLN A 657 -21.20 7.96 6.85
CA GLN A 657 -21.01 8.90 5.74
C GLN A 657 -21.99 10.08 5.87
N TRP A 658 -21.51 11.28 5.58
CA TRP A 658 -22.32 12.51 5.51
C TRP A 658 -21.76 13.47 4.44
N GLU A 659 -22.46 14.57 4.21
CA GLU A 659 -22.01 15.63 3.31
C GLU A 659 -21.98 16.94 4.08
N GLU A 660 -20.91 17.71 3.90
CA GLU A 660 -20.71 18.99 4.58
C GLU A 660 -19.98 19.96 3.64
N ASN A 661 -20.61 21.11 3.35
CA ASN A 661 -20.12 22.13 2.43
C ASN A 661 -19.76 21.61 1.02
N GLY A 662 -20.51 20.62 0.51
CA GLY A 662 -20.29 20.03 -0.82
C GLY A 662 -19.22 18.95 -0.88
N VAL A 663 -18.56 18.63 0.26
CA VAL A 663 -17.61 17.53 0.37
C VAL A 663 -18.31 16.34 1.02
N HIS A 664 -18.19 15.15 0.43
CA HIS A 664 -18.63 13.91 1.08
C HIS A 664 -17.55 13.42 2.05
N TRP A 665 -17.96 13.10 3.27
CA TRP A 665 -17.11 12.63 4.36
C TRP A 665 -17.49 11.21 4.76
N SER A 666 -16.49 10.44 5.18
CA SER A 666 -16.63 9.10 5.73
C SER A 666 -15.82 9.01 7.02
N ARG A 667 -16.36 8.28 8.00
CA ARG A 667 -15.68 8.00 9.27
C ARG A 667 -15.73 6.51 9.60
N ASP A 668 -14.56 5.94 9.88
CA ASP A 668 -14.40 4.53 10.23
C ASP A 668 -14.73 4.24 11.72
N ALA A 669 -14.60 2.98 12.13
CA ALA A 669 -14.94 2.53 13.49
C ALA A 669 -13.91 2.99 14.54
N GLU A 670 -12.67 3.20 14.11
CA GLU A 670 -11.53 3.71 14.89
C GLU A 670 -11.65 5.23 15.12
N GLY A 671 -12.38 5.92 14.25
CA GLY A 671 -12.77 7.33 14.35
C GLY A 671 -12.00 8.28 13.44
N ASN A 672 -11.21 7.76 12.49
CA ASN A 672 -10.47 8.53 11.48
C ASN A 672 -11.44 9.11 10.43
N LEU A 673 -11.13 10.29 9.89
CA LEU A 673 -11.91 10.88 8.80
C LEU A 673 -11.24 10.61 7.45
N SER A 674 -12.06 10.50 6.42
CA SER A 674 -11.65 10.57 5.01
C SER A 674 -12.67 11.39 4.24
N TYR A 675 -12.23 12.11 3.21
CA TYR A 675 -13.12 12.80 2.28
C TYR A 675 -13.09 12.11 0.92
N TYR A 676 -14.16 12.23 0.14
CA TYR A 676 -14.21 11.72 -1.22
C TYR A 676 -13.66 12.78 -2.18
N ASP A 677 -12.60 12.44 -2.89
CA ASP A 677 -12.09 13.26 -3.98
C ASP A 677 -12.78 12.87 -5.30
N THR A 678 -13.33 13.87 -5.99
CA THR A 678 -13.99 13.69 -7.28
C THR A 678 -13.03 13.57 -8.46
N GLY A 679 -11.76 13.99 -8.31
CA GLY A 679 -10.73 13.82 -9.33
C GLY A 679 -10.23 12.38 -9.43
N SER A 680 -9.80 11.80 -8.31
CA SER A 680 -9.33 10.40 -8.21
C SER A 680 -10.44 9.36 -8.00
N ALA A 681 -11.68 9.80 -7.79
CA ALA A 681 -12.83 8.95 -7.44
C ALA A 681 -12.61 8.05 -6.21
N ALA A 682 -11.77 8.50 -5.27
CA ALA A 682 -11.29 7.73 -4.14
C ALA A 682 -11.56 8.42 -2.78
N TRP A 683 -11.49 7.64 -1.70
CA TRP A 683 -11.55 8.16 -0.33
C TRP A 683 -10.14 8.47 0.18
N VAL A 684 -9.84 9.76 0.36
CA VAL A 684 -8.54 10.26 0.80
C VAL A 684 -8.55 10.47 2.32
N PRO A 685 -7.56 9.95 3.08
CA PRO A 685 -7.46 10.18 4.52
C PRO A 685 -7.32 11.68 4.86
N TYR A 686 -8.03 12.13 5.88
CA TYR A 686 -7.91 13.50 6.39
C TYR A 686 -6.98 13.51 7.62
N GLU A 687 -5.72 13.92 7.42
CA GLU A 687 -4.82 14.29 8.50
C GLU A 687 -5.17 15.71 9.01
N ALA A 688 -5.10 15.93 10.33
CA ALA A 688 -5.72 17.07 11.03
C ALA A 688 -4.73 17.93 11.84
#